data_AF-A0A286RHK8-F1
#
_entry.id   AF-A0A286RHK8-F1
#
_cell.length_a   1.000
_cell.length_b   1.000
_cell.length_c   1.000
_cell.angle_alpha   90.00
_cell.angle_beta   90.00
_cell.angle_gamma   90.00
#
_symmetry.space_group_name_H-M   'P 1'
#
loop_
_entity.id
_entity.type
_entity.pdbx_description
1 polymer ?
#
loop_
_entity_poly.entity_id
_entity_poly.type
_entity_poly.pdbx_seq_one_letter_code
_entity_poly.pdbx_strand_id
1 'polypeptide(L)'
;MRRTLARHTWGPAFLVPFLMAVMTSPDAGIRAESRASHESDGEIPEVTPGAPFTPFERAALKLWSRDIEMYRKFTWDPPEMQDEAAEFMRAVQLQFLPRPRGRDPRITSAMGEKLFEKGCRDPLVRSYYVLALLQEGALRSEAFITQVLKGFDEICYPEEARWVALYSALAVKSSVLFPSNPGNLSGDLVRVVTRRLCDPTLEPLMVRVVFFELRVVLGNSSAPENRTQVEPIYKGCMAVKEKMDPWLQHMITAQYLIDEGWWMRGNRFAQYVSPAAWPIFHEKLVKAKGELLEALKLHPDWVEPAELMIGVAMTGETGDSADEWFEKAVALDPDSLHAYSSYLWALRPRWGGSVEEMYQLAIRAADYRKYDSRVPAFFLTAIEDVEEELHLAQNEVIYEDHPVWRMPGVYERACEILDGMIKHPSRQGEIVLYPTYEVLMTRKFCVACRAGRLQEARQIADQLGGKLSEPVLFTWYQQPARLIAEMYALTGKGAEKIKAARQMLEGVTPPYPNDVLEKAKQLFEEAYAADDHPQSRAYCTVWIRELEGLLAFNAGEWCPLRFDPGFTRWLIIGGVWTYEDENTAVVRANPSYPRTVIRPRASFPWPLEVEFDIQTHEHNHGVFLGLAVPRELNEEFAPTNDDRLGVALPDEIWVTVGKKPICLPSPLFRLNHLKVQLADGYAALWVNGTLMVEVRDPNFRPGPKFDVGALPQLFERSEKGWARLRNVRVRKFEPPKPGEVARAQDIGQAP
;
A
#
# COMPACT_ATOMS: atom_id res chain seq x y z
N MET A 1 10.74 8.45 29.88
CA MET A 1 10.51 6.99 29.87
C MET A 1 9.14 6.65 30.49
N ARG A 2 8.03 6.79 29.75
CA ARG A 2 6.69 6.22 30.07
C ARG A 2 5.73 6.48 28.89
N ARG A 3 5.39 5.39 28.17
CA ARG A 3 4.11 4.99 27.51
C ARG A 3 3.27 6.10 26.81
N THR A 4 2.78 5.95 25.58
CA THR A 4 1.73 4.98 25.16
C THR A 4 1.41 5.05 23.64
N LEU A 5 1.59 3.93 22.94
CA LEU A 5 0.87 3.37 21.78
C LEU A 5 0.35 4.25 20.61
N ALA A 6 1.07 4.24 19.49
CA ALA A 6 0.47 4.11 18.16
C ALA A 6 0.22 2.63 17.88
N ARG A 7 -1.05 2.24 17.68
CA ARG A 7 -1.42 0.92 17.14
C ARG A 7 -1.10 0.88 15.66
N HIS A 8 0.17 0.65 15.31
CA HIS A 8 0.46 -0.04 14.07
C HIS A 8 0.32 -1.54 14.36
N THR A 9 -0.31 -2.25 13.44
CA THR A 9 -0.41 -3.71 13.43
C THR A 9 0.98 -4.29 13.16
N TRP A 10 1.82 -4.31 14.20
CA TRP A 10 3.17 -4.88 14.19
C TRP A 10 3.13 -6.41 14.31
N GLY A 11 2.53 -7.08 13.33
CA GLY A 11 2.67 -8.53 13.17
C GLY A 11 3.89 -8.89 12.31
N PRO A 12 4.28 -10.18 12.27
CA PRO A 12 5.32 -10.68 11.38
C PRO A 12 4.94 -10.34 9.94
N ALA A 13 5.58 -9.30 9.41
CA ALA A 13 5.47 -8.84 8.05
C ALA A 13 6.21 -9.78 7.08
N PHE A 14 6.13 -11.10 7.26
CA PHE A 14 6.80 -12.05 6.37
C PHE A 14 6.03 -12.27 5.06
N LEU A 15 4.74 -11.90 5.04
CA LEU A 15 3.84 -12.14 3.89
C LEU A 15 3.02 -10.93 3.44
N VAL A 16 2.92 -9.84 4.21
CA VAL A 16 2.24 -8.61 3.75
C VAL A 16 3.07 -7.82 2.73
N PRO A 17 4.40 -7.65 2.92
CA PRO A 17 5.25 -7.14 1.85
C PRO A 17 5.31 -8.11 0.69
N PHE A 18 4.99 -9.40 0.83
CA PHE A 18 4.94 -10.33 -0.31
C PHE A 18 3.60 -10.24 -1.04
N LEU A 19 2.46 -10.15 -0.38
CA LEU A 19 1.17 -9.95 -1.06
C LEU A 19 1.09 -8.56 -1.69
N MET A 20 1.60 -7.52 -1.03
CA MET A 20 1.86 -6.23 -1.68
C MET A 20 2.97 -6.37 -2.73
N ALA A 21 4.13 -6.95 -2.49
CA ALA A 21 5.18 -7.11 -3.52
C ALA A 21 4.97 -8.25 -4.52
N VAL A 22 3.79 -8.87 -4.58
CA VAL A 22 3.33 -9.83 -5.60
C VAL A 22 2.12 -9.27 -6.34
N MET A 23 1.33 -8.37 -5.73
CA MET A 23 0.15 -7.75 -6.33
C MET A 23 0.25 -6.23 -6.56
N THR A 24 1.24 -5.57 -5.96
CA THR A 24 1.66 -4.17 -6.16
C THR A 24 3.13 -4.03 -6.57
N SER A 25 3.88 -5.14 -6.56
CA SER A 25 5.18 -5.27 -7.24
C SER A 25 5.16 -6.57 -8.08
N PRO A 26 5.29 -6.53 -9.41
CA PRO A 26 5.27 -7.74 -10.26
C PRO A 26 6.60 -8.53 -10.24
N ASP A 27 7.03 -8.92 -9.05
CA ASP A 27 8.44 -8.85 -8.72
C ASP A 27 8.89 -10.04 -7.79
N ALA A 28 8.74 -11.34 -8.18
CA ALA A 28 9.29 -12.45 -7.35
C ALA A 28 9.69 -13.81 -8.00
N GLY A 29 10.97 -14.05 -8.40
CA GLY A 29 11.57 -15.39 -8.65
C GLY A 29 12.44 -15.56 -9.92
N ILE A 30 13.12 -16.73 -10.11
CA ILE A 30 14.39 -16.92 -10.89
C ILE A 30 14.67 -18.32 -11.51
N ARG A 31 15.65 -18.43 -12.49
CA ARG A 31 16.25 -19.70 -13.02
C ARG A 31 17.72 -19.92 -12.59
N ALA A 32 18.00 -21.16 -12.16
CA ALA A 32 19.29 -21.86 -12.26
C ALA A 32 19.22 -23.02 -13.30
N GLU A 33 20.32 -23.28 -14.00
CA GLU A 33 20.64 -24.46 -14.85
C GLU A 33 22.14 -24.81 -14.58
N SER A 34 22.67 -26.04 -14.56
CA SER A 34 22.21 -27.36 -15.03
C SER A 34 23.03 -28.52 -14.38
N ARG A 35 22.45 -29.74 -14.30
CA ARG A 35 23.01 -31.01 -14.86
C ARG A 35 22.03 -32.21 -14.80
N ALA A 36 21.91 -32.90 -15.95
CA ALA A 36 21.36 -34.25 -16.26
C ALA A 36 19.83 -34.48 -16.09
N SER A 37 19.08 -35.21 -16.93
CA SER A 37 19.29 -35.98 -18.17
C SER A 37 17.93 -36.13 -18.91
N HIS A 38 17.95 -36.28 -20.24
CA HIS A 38 16.80 -36.34 -21.17
C HIS A 38 15.66 -37.30 -20.78
N GLU A 39 14.41 -36.87 -21.02
CA GLU A 39 13.39 -37.60 -21.81
C GLU A 39 12.19 -36.69 -22.19
N SER A 40 11.51 -37.04 -23.28
CA SER A 40 10.83 -36.24 -24.32
C SER A 40 9.70 -35.26 -23.96
N ASP A 41 9.75 -34.08 -24.60
CA ASP A 41 8.85 -32.91 -24.49
C ASP A 41 7.61 -32.95 -25.40
N GLY A 42 6.49 -32.44 -24.89
CA GLY A 42 5.51 -31.70 -25.69
C GLY A 42 5.93 -30.23 -25.71
N GLU A 43 6.44 -29.76 -26.86
CA GLU A 43 7.12 -28.48 -26.99
C GLU A 43 6.27 -27.27 -26.54
N ILE A 44 6.72 -26.59 -25.48
CA ILE A 44 6.34 -25.20 -25.19
C ILE A 44 7.21 -24.33 -26.12
N PRO A 45 6.63 -23.52 -27.03
CA PRO A 45 7.42 -22.79 -28.01
C PRO A 45 8.42 -21.83 -27.34
N GLU A 46 9.72 -22.01 -27.59
CA GLU A 46 10.75 -20.99 -27.34
C GLU A 46 10.65 -19.95 -28.47
N VAL A 47 9.78 -18.96 -28.30
CA VAL A 47 9.63 -17.87 -29.29
C VAL A 47 9.81 -16.54 -28.60
N THR A 48 11.06 -16.05 -28.53
CA THR A 48 11.53 -14.63 -28.60
C THR A 48 12.95 -14.50 -28.00
N PRO A 49 13.71 -13.44 -28.32
CA PRO A 49 14.97 -13.15 -27.64
C PRO A 49 14.69 -12.69 -26.20
N GLY A 50 14.44 -13.64 -25.31
CA GLY A 50 14.21 -13.45 -23.88
C GLY A 50 15.04 -14.45 -23.09
N ALA A 51 15.22 -14.23 -21.78
CA ALA A 51 15.89 -15.23 -20.94
C ALA A 51 15.15 -16.59 -21.08
N PRO A 52 15.82 -17.74 -21.03
CA PRO A 52 15.10 -19.01 -21.05
C PRO A 52 14.21 -19.10 -19.79
N PHE A 53 13.15 -19.94 -19.78
CA PHE A 53 12.20 -20.10 -18.63
C PHE A 53 12.92 -20.56 -17.34
N THR A 54 12.33 -21.18 -16.32
CA THR A 54 13.04 -21.93 -15.23
C THR A 54 12.64 -23.41 -15.28
N PRO A 55 13.36 -24.42 -14.75
CA PRO A 55 12.72 -25.73 -14.58
C PRO A 55 11.41 -25.60 -13.77
N PHE A 56 11.41 -24.77 -12.74
CA PHE A 56 10.22 -24.42 -11.97
C PHE A 56 9.15 -23.71 -12.82
N GLU A 57 9.48 -22.71 -13.65
CA GLU A 57 8.49 -22.02 -14.50
C GLU A 57 7.92 -22.94 -15.58
N ARG A 58 8.71 -23.86 -16.12
CA ARG A 58 8.19 -24.90 -17.02
C ARG A 58 7.19 -25.79 -16.29
N ALA A 59 7.51 -26.22 -15.06
CA ALA A 59 6.57 -26.98 -14.23
C ALA A 59 5.31 -26.17 -13.91
N ALA A 60 5.43 -24.88 -13.61
CA ALA A 60 4.31 -23.98 -13.34
C ALA A 60 3.41 -23.82 -14.57
N LEU A 61 3.99 -23.49 -15.73
CA LEU A 61 3.23 -23.38 -16.98
C LEU A 61 2.57 -24.70 -17.38
N LYS A 62 3.24 -25.84 -17.16
CA LYS A 62 2.65 -27.16 -17.41
C LYS A 62 1.46 -27.44 -16.50
N LEU A 63 1.58 -27.11 -15.22
CA LEU A 63 0.51 -27.28 -14.24
C LEU A 63 -0.68 -26.34 -14.54
N TRP A 64 -0.42 -25.07 -14.86
CA TRP A 64 -1.44 -24.08 -15.16
C TRP A 64 -2.08 -24.24 -16.55
N SER A 65 -1.38 -24.84 -17.52
CA SER A 65 -1.95 -25.13 -18.85
C SER A 65 -3.17 -26.07 -18.77
N ARG A 66 -3.31 -26.84 -17.68
CA ARG A 66 -4.50 -27.65 -17.39
C ARG A 66 -5.77 -26.80 -17.32
N ASP A 67 -5.69 -25.54 -16.91
CA ASP A 67 -6.84 -24.63 -16.90
C ASP A 67 -7.33 -24.32 -18.32
N ILE A 68 -6.40 -24.13 -19.27
CA ILE A 68 -6.73 -23.89 -20.68
C ILE A 68 -7.34 -25.15 -21.30
N GLU A 69 -6.84 -26.34 -20.94
CA GLU A 69 -7.43 -27.61 -21.36
C GLU A 69 -8.85 -27.79 -20.82
N MET A 70 -9.09 -27.44 -19.54
CA MET A 70 -10.43 -27.45 -18.96
C MET A 70 -11.35 -26.44 -19.63
N TYR A 71 -10.87 -25.22 -19.89
CA TYR A 71 -11.62 -24.20 -20.62
C TYR A 71 -12.11 -24.72 -21.97
N ARG A 72 -11.20 -25.23 -22.81
CA ARG A 72 -11.53 -25.78 -24.14
C ARG A 72 -12.55 -26.93 -24.09
N LYS A 73 -12.55 -27.71 -23.00
CA LYS A 73 -13.42 -28.87 -22.84
C LYS A 73 -14.82 -28.52 -22.34
N PHE A 74 -14.96 -27.53 -21.46
CA PHE A 74 -16.19 -27.28 -20.70
C PHE A 74 -16.85 -25.93 -20.99
N THR A 75 -16.19 -25.03 -21.71
CA THR A 75 -16.72 -23.69 -21.99
C THR A 75 -17.97 -23.72 -22.88
N TRP A 76 -18.81 -22.69 -22.73
CA TRP A 76 -19.92 -22.37 -23.63
C TRP A 76 -19.55 -21.30 -24.67
N ASP A 77 -18.36 -20.72 -24.59
CA ASP A 77 -17.90 -19.74 -25.57
C ASP A 77 -17.76 -20.40 -26.95
N PRO A 78 -18.10 -19.69 -28.04
CA PRO A 78 -18.09 -20.25 -29.38
C PRO A 78 -16.65 -20.55 -29.84
N PRO A 79 -16.42 -21.56 -30.72
CA PRO A 79 -15.09 -22.01 -31.11
C PRO A 79 -14.15 -20.90 -31.60
N GLU A 80 -14.68 -19.92 -32.34
CA GLU A 80 -13.94 -18.77 -32.85
C GLU A 80 -13.35 -17.85 -31.75
N MET A 81 -13.84 -17.94 -30.51
CA MET A 81 -13.34 -17.16 -29.37
C MET A 81 -12.31 -17.93 -28.53
N GLN A 82 -12.30 -19.27 -28.62
CA GLN A 82 -11.55 -20.10 -27.69
C GLN A 82 -10.03 -19.91 -27.80
N ASP A 83 -9.51 -19.66 -29.00
CA ASP A 83 -8.08 -19.41 -29.18
C ASP A 83 -7.66 -18.03 -28.66
N GLU A 84 -8.48 -17.00 -28.84
CA GLU A 84 -8.23 -15.66 -28.26
C GLU A 84 -8.28 -15.72 -26.72
N ALA A 85 -9.23 -16.48 -26.15
CA ALA A 85 -9.33 -16.67 -24.71
C ALA A 85 -8.15 -17.49 -24.14
N ALA A 86 -7.71 -18.53 -24.85
CA ALA A 86 -6.53 -19.30 -24.48
C ALA A 86 -5.24 -18.46 -24.54
N GLU A 87 -5.08 -17.59 -25.56
CA GLU A 87 -3.97 -16.65 -25.64
C GLU A 87 -3.99 -15.67 -24.45
N PHE A 88 -5.16 -15.12 -24.14
CA PHE A 88 -5.34 -14.24 -22.98
C PHE A 88 -4.97 -14.93 -21.66
N MET A 89 -5.52 -16.12 -21.38
CA MET A 89 -5.20 -16.88 -20.17
C MET A 89 -3.70 -17.17 -20.07
N ARG A 90 -3.05 -17.52 -21.18
CA ARG A 90 -1.60 -17.75 -21.23
C ARG A 90 -0.81 -16.47 -20.96
N ALA A 91 -1.24 -15.33 -21.49
CA ALA A 91 -0.61 -14.04 -21.22
C ALA A 91 -0.65 -13.70 -19.72
N VAL A 92 -1.78 -13.97 -19.05
CA VAL A 92 -1.90 -13.80 -17.60
C VAL A 92 -1.01 -14.79 -16.85
N GLN A 93 -0.99 -16.08 -17.21
CA GLN A 93 -0.12 -17.09 -16.56
C GLN A 93 1.35 -16.67 -16.57
N LEU A 94 1.85 -16.09 -17.66
CA LEU A 94 3.22 -15.59 -17.75
C LEU A 94 3.52 -14.45 -16.76
N GLN A 95 2.52 -13.62 -16.42
CA GLN A 95 2.66 -12.53 -15.46
C GLN A 95 2.69 -13.00 -13.99
N PHE A 96 2.22 -14.21 -13.71
CA PHE A 96 2.23 -14.80 -12.36
C PHE A 96 3.39 -15.77 -12.12
N LEU A 97 4.24 -15.98 -13.12
CA LEU A 97 5.47 -16.73 -12.94
C LEU A 97 6.39 -16.06 -11.93
N PRO A 98 7.28 -16.83 -11.30
CA PRO A 98 8.26 -16.22 -10.41
C PRO A 98 9.14 -15.19 -11.13
N ARG A 99 9.58 -15.39 -12.37
CA ARG A 99 9.94 -14.23 -13.21
C ARG A 99 8.72 -13.86 -14.03
N PRO A 100 7.98 -12.79 -13.68
CA PRO A 100 6.89 -12.37 -14.54
C PRO A 100 7.44 -11.97 -15.90
N ARG A 101 6.71 -12.38 -16.92
CA ARG A 101 7.01 -12.09 -18.31
C ARG A 101 5.70 -11.76 -19.00
N GLY A 102 5.76 -10.93 -20.02
CA GLY A 102 4.57 -10.58 -20.76
C GLY A 102 4.62 -9.19 -21.34
N ARG A 103 3.48 -8.81 -21.91
CA ARG A 103 3.20 -7.45 -22.35
C ARG A 103 2.93 -6.57 -21.12
N ASP A 104 2.90 -5.26 -21.34
CA ASP A 104 2.40 -4.30 -20.36
C ASP A 104 1.05 -4.78 -19.78
N PRO A 105 0.84 -4.76 -18.45
CA PRO A 105 -0.42 -5.19 -17.83
C PRO A 105 -1.67 -4.63 -18.49
N ARG A 106 -1.64 -3.36 -18.95
CA ARG A 106 -2.72 -2.66 -19.67
C ARG A 106 -3.11 -3.33 -20.97
N ILE A 107 -2.14 -3.95 -21.65
CA ILE A 107 -2.42 -4.72 -22.87
C ILE A 107 -3.10 -6.04 -22.50
N THR A 108 -2.64 -6.70 -21.43
CA THR A 108 -3.21 -7.97 -20.98
C THR A 108 -4.65 -7.82 -20.50
N SER A 109 -5.01 -6.79 -19.72
CA SER A 109 -6.43 -6.62 -19.36
C SER A 109 -7.30 -6.23 -20.56
N ALA A 110 -6.79 -5.41 -21.49
CA ALA A 110 -7.52 -5.03 -22.69
C ALA A 110 -7.85 -6.25 -23.58
N MET A 111 -6.98 -7.27 -23.61
CA MET A 111 -7.31 -8.56 -24.23
C MET A 111 -8.54 -9.20 -23.56
N GLY A 112 -8.58 -9.21 -22.23
CA GLY A 112 -9.73 -9.69 -21.46
C GLY A 112 -11.01 -8.88 -21.72
N GLU A 113 -10.93 -7.54 -21.67
CA GLU A 113 -12.05 -6.64 -21.97
C GLU A 113 -12.68 -6.95 -23.32
N LYS A 114 -11.85 -7.09 -24.36
CA LYS A 114 -12.29 -7.41 -25.72
C LYS A 114 -13.03 -8.75 -25.80
N LEU A 115 -12.63 -9.75 -25.02
CA LEU A 115 -13.34 -11.03 -24.94
C LEU A 115 -14.76 -10.85 -24.36
N PHE A 116 -14.90 -10.06 -23.29
CA PHE A 116 -16.21 -9.79 -22.69
C PHE A 116 -17.10 -8.94 -23.61
N GLU A 117 -16.53 -7.98 -24.36
CA GLU A 117 -17.26 -7.22 -25.39
C GLU A 117 -17.79 -8.12 -26.51
N LYS A 118 -17.05 -9.16 -26.88
CA LYS A 118 -17.49 -10.20 -27.82
C LYS A 118 -18.49 -11.20 -27.24
N GLY A 119 -18.80 -11.09 -25.95
CA GLY A 119 -19.81 -11.92 -25.28
C GLY A 119 -19.27 -13.13 -24.51
N CYS A 120 -17.97 -13.20 -24.23
CA CYS A 120 -17.39 -14.21 -23.34
C CYS A 120 -18.13 -14.22 -21.99
N ARG A 121 -18.63 -15.39 -21.56
CA ARG A 121 -19.31 -15.52 -20.25
C ARG A 121 -18.63 -16.53 -19.34
N ASP A 122 -17.57 -17.17 -19.80
CA ASP A 122 -16.90 -18.22 -19.06
C ASP A 122 -16.29 -17.72 -17.72
N PRO A 123 -16.61 -18.38 -16.59
CA PRO A 123 -16.14 -17.96 -15.28
C PRO A 123 -14.65 -18.19 -15.07
N LEU A 124 -14.03 -19.16 -15.77
CA LEU A 124 -12.59 -19.40 -15.71
C LEU A 124 -11.83 -18.27 -16.42
N VAL A 125 -12.27 -17.87 -17.62
CA VAL A 125 -11.71 -16.70 -18.32
C VAL A 125 -11.88 -15.43 -17.48
N ARG A 126 -13.05 -15.25 -16.85
CA ARG A 126 -13.29 -14.11 -15.95
C ARG A 126 -12.40 -14.12 -14.72
N SER A 127 -12.02 -15.28 -14.19
CA SER A 127 -11.06 -15.39 -13.08
C SER A 127 -9.67 -14.92 -13.51
N TYR A 128 -9.22 -15.28 -14.72
CA TYR A 128 -7.97 -14.76 -15.29
C TYR A 128 -8.04 -13.26 -15.57
N TYR A 129 -9.20 -12.73 -15.94
CA TYR A 129 -9.40 -11.28 -16.08
C TYR A 129 -9.29 -10.51 -14.76
N VAL A 130 -9.82 -11.06 -13.68
CA VAL A 130 -9.59 -10.51 -12.32
C VAL A 130 -8.10 -10.42 -12.03
N LEU A 131 -7.35 -11.50 -12.30
CA LEU A 131 -5.90 -11.54 -12.10
C LEU A 131 -5.15 -10.52 -12.98
N ALA A 132 -5.59 -10.30 -14.23
CA ALA A 132 -5.02 -9.28 -15.11
C ALA A 132 -5.26 -7.86 -14.56
N LEU A 133 -6.49 -7.58 -14.09
CA LEU A 133 -6.84 -6.28 -13.49
C LEU A 133 -6.05 -5.99 -12.22
N LEU A 134 -5.73 -7.01 -11.41
CA LEU A 134 -4.88 -6.85 -10.23
C LEU A 134 -3.51 -6.26 -10.58
N GLN A 135 -2.93 -6.63 -11.73
CA GLN A 135 -1.64 -6.11 -12.18
C GLN A 135 -1.70 -4.63 -12.64
N GLU A 136 -2.90 -4.08 -12.89
CA GLU A 136 -3.12 -2.66 -13.16
C GLU A 136 -3.56 -1.84 -11.95
N GLY A 137 -4.25 -2.49 -11.01
CA GLY A 137 -4.79 -1.85 -9.82
C GLY A 137 -6.03 -2.57 -9.28
N ALA A 138 -6.03 -2.82 -7.97
CA ALA A 138 -6.96 -3.75 -7.33
C ALA A 138 -8.44 -3.27 -7.25
N LEU A 139 -8.71 -1.97 -7.43
CA LEU A 139 -10.07 -1.42 -7.32
C LEU A 139 -11.02 -1.87 -8.43
N ARG A 140 -10.51 -2.12 -9.65
CA ARG A 140 -11.35 -2.55 -10.79
C ARG A 140 -11.75 -4.02 -10.68
N SER A 141 -10.93 -4.86 -10.04
CA SER A 141 -11.13 -6.30 -9.96
C SER A 141 -12.26 -6.74 -9.02
N GLU A 142 -12.55 -5.96 -7.96
CA GLU A 142 -13.53 -6.33 -6.93
C GLU A 142 -14.94 -6.59 -7.51
N ALA A 143 -15.37 -5.74 -8.46
CA ALA A 143 -16.70 -5.82 -9.08
C ALA A 143 -16.97 -7.16 -9.80
N PHE A 144 -15.91 -7.91 -10.12
CA PHE A 144 -15.99 -9.15 -10.87
C PHE A 144 -15.94 -10.41 -9.98
N ILE A 145 -15.44 -10.32 -8.73
CA ILE A 145 -15.28 -11.50 -7.86
C ILE A 145 -16.61 -12.21 -7.59
N THR A 146 -17.66 -11.47 -7.23
CA THR A 146 -18.98 -12.08 -6.99
C THR A 146 -19.54 -12.76 -8.25
N GLN A 147 -19.24 -12.21 -9.43
CA GLN A 147 -19.68 -12.80 -10.70
C GLN A 147 -18.89 -14.06 -11.04
N VAL A 148 -17.58 -14.08 -10.75
CA VAL A 148 -16.73 -15.27 -10.88
C VAL A 148 -17.27 -16.40 -10.01
N LEU A 149 -17.46 -16.16 -8.71
CA LEU A 149 -17.89 -17.19 -7.78
C LEU A 149 -19.25 -17.79 -8.14
N LYS A 150 -20.22 -16.95 -8.55
CA LYS A 150 -21.54 -17.42 -9.02
C LYS A 150 -21.45 -18.19 -10.34
N GLY A 151 -20.63 -17.74 -11.29
CA GLY A 151 -20.53 -18.39 -12.59
C GLY A 151 -20.01 -19.83 -12.51
N PHE A 152 -19.15 -20.15 -11.54
CA PHE A 152 -18.71 -21.53 -11.29
C PHE A 152 -19.80 -22.45 -10.72
N ASP A 153 -20.90 -21.90 -10.19
CA ASP A 153 -22.05 -22.71 -9.76
C ASP A 153 -23.01 -23.00 -10.94
N GLU A 154 -22.92 -22.22 -12.02
CA GLU A 154 -23.77 -22.36 -13.21
C GLU A 154 -23.18 -23.32 -14.26
N ILE A 155 -21.85 -23.41 -14.36
CA ILE A 155 -21.15 -24.30 -15.30
C ILE A 155 -20.55 -25.50 -14.55
N CYS A 156 -20.78 -26.71 -15.04
CA CYS A 156 -20.26 -27.95 -14.44
C CYS A 156 -18.76 -28.20 -14.70
N TYR A 157 -17.91 -27.23 -14.36
CA TYR A 157 -16.47 -27.46 -14.32
C TYR A 157 -16.11 -28.49 -13.24
N PRO A 158 -15.03 -29.27 -13.44
CA PRO A 158 -14.39 -30.02 -12.36
C PRO A 158 -14.03 -29.08 -11.20
N GLU A 159 -14.05 -29.61 -9.98
CA GLU A 159 -13.78 -28.81 -8.77
C GLU A 159 -12.39 -28.17 -8.78
N GLU A 160 -11.42 -28.80 -9.45
CA GLU A 160 -10.07 -28.31 -9.63
C GLU A 160 -10.01 -26.97 -10.38
N ALA A 161 -10.93 -26.73 -11.33
CA ALA A 161 -11.00 -25.48 -12.07
C ALA A 161 -11.39 -24.28 -11.18
N ARG A 162 -12.00 -24.54 -10.00
CA ARG A 162 -12.33 -23.50 -9.03
C ARG A 162 -11.08 -22.95 -8.32
N TRP A 163 -9.90 -23.58 -8.47
CA TRP A 163 -8.66 -23.08 -7.87
C TRP A 163 -8.36 -21.63 -8.25
N VAL A 164 -8.32 -21.33 -9.55
CA VAL A 164 -8.01 -19.97 -10.04
C VAL A 164 -9.06 -18.95 -9.61
N ALA A 165 -10.33 -19.36 -9.51
CA ALA A 165 -11.41 -18.51 -9.00
C ALA A 165 -11.18 -18.13 -7.54
N LEU A 166 -10.90 -19.12 -6.69
CA LEU A 166 -10.63 -18.90 -5.26
C LEU A 166 -9.31 -18.15 -5.04
N TYR A 167 -8.27 -18.49 -5.79
CA TYR A 167 -6.99 -17.79 -5.77
C TYR A 167 -7.16 -16.32 -6.14
N SER A 168 -7.89 -16.02 -7.23
CA SER A 168 -8.15 -14.64 -7.65
C SER A 168 -8.99 -13.87 -6.63
N ALA A 169 -9.98 -14.50 -5.99
CA ALA A 169 -10.76 -13.90 -4.92
C ALA A 169 -9.91 -13.56 -3.68
N LEU A 170 -8.97 -14.45 -3.31
CA LEU A 170 -8.04 -14.21 -2.22
C LEU A 170 -7.00 -13.14 -2.56
N ALA A 171 -6.48 -13.15 -3.78
CA ALA A 171 -5.57 -12.14 -4.29
C ALA A 171 -6.23 -10.76 -4.27
N VAL A 172 -7.48 -10.64 -4.72
CA VAL A 172 -8.27 -9.41 -4.56
C VAL A 172 -8.39 -9.04 -3.09
N LYS A 173 -8.80 -9.95 -2.20
CA LYS A 173 -8.91 -9.66 -0.75
C LYS A 173 -7.61 -9.16 -0.11
N SER A 174 -6.46 -9.58 -0.63
CA SER A 174 -5.15 -9.25 -0.05
C SER A 174 -4.49 -8.03 -0.71
N SER A 175 -4.90 -7.64 -1.92
CA SER A 175 -4.41 -6.45 -2.65
C SER A 175 -5.32 -5.25 -2.49
N VAL A 176 -6.62 -5.49 -2.51
CA VAL A 176 -7.65 -4.57 -2.10
C VAL A 176 -7.55 -4.54 -0.59
N LEU A 177 -7.07 -3.43 -0.03
CA LEU A 177 -7.03 -3.19 1.40
C LEU A 177 -8.43 -3.25 2.06
N PHE A 178 -9.48 -3.62 1.34
CA PHE A 178 -10.87 -3.64 1.75
C PHE A 178 -11.26 -5.08 2.14
N PRO A 179 -11.91 -5.29 3.30
CA PRO A 179 -12.55 -6.55 3.58
C PRO A 179 -13.87 -6.63 2.80
N SER A 180 -13.79 -6.83 1.48
CA SER A 180 -14.88 -7.57 0.86
C SER A 180 -14.91 -8.91 1.59
N ASN A 181 -15.99 -9.23 2.30
CA ASN A 181 -16.19 -10.54 2.90
C ASN A 181 -16.81 -11.39 1.79
N PRO A 182 -16.04 -12.21 1.04
CA PRO A 182 -16.56 -12.95 -0.11
C PRO A 182 -17.51 -14.09 0.30
N GLY A 183 -18.19 -13.98 1.44
CA GLY A 183 -18.82 -15.07 2.15
C GLY A 183 -17.77 -15.92 2.89
N ASN A 184 -18.27 -16.90 3.65
CA ASN A 184 -17.43 -17.89 4.30
C ASN A 184 -16.85 -18.86 3.24
N LEU A 185 -15.86 -18.40 2.47
CA LEU A 185 -15.13 -19.22 1.48
C LEU A 185 -14.31 -20.35 2.12
N SER A 186 -14.18 -20.38 3.45
CA SER A 186 -13.28 -21.31 4.14
C SER A 186 -13.58 -22.78 3.81
N GLY A 187 -14.85 -23.16 3.65
CA GLY A 187 -15.24 -24.52 3.30
C GLY A 187 -14.78 -24.93 1.90
N ASP A 188 -15.07 -24.11 0.89
CA ASP A 188 -14.64 -24.36 -0.50
C ASP A 188 -13.12 -24.34 -0.62
N LEU A 189 -12.47 -23.39 0.04
CA LEU A 189 -11.02 -23.24 0.03
C LEU A 189 -10.32 -24.44 0.65
N VAL A 190 -10.80 -24.95 1.78
CA VAL A 190 -10.28 -26.18 2.40
C VAL A 190 -10.39 -27.35 1.43
N ARG A 191 -11.53 -27.54 0.76
CA ARG A 191 -11.70 -28.67 -0.18
C ARG A 191 -10.79 -28.56 -1.39
N VAL A 192 -10.75 -27.40 -2.04
CA VAL A 192 -9.93 -27.20 -3.25
C VAL A 192 -8.43 -27.29 -2.93
N VAL A 193 -7.99 -26.67 -1.82
CA VAL A 193 -6.59 -26.77 -1.36
C VAL A 193 -6.22 -28.23 -1.06
N THR A 194 -7.03 -28.95 -0.27
CA THR A 194 -6.71 -30.34 0.08
C THR A 194 -6.67 -31.26 -1.13
N ARG A 195 -7.55 -31.05 -2.11
CA ARG A 195 -7.54 -31.77 -3.39
C ARG A 195 -6.28 -31.47 -4.21
N ARG A 196 -5.89 -30.19 -4.29
CA ARG A 196 -4.66 -29.75 -4.97
C ARG A 196 -3.41 -30.36 -4.34
N LEU A 197 -3.35 -30.45 -3.01
CA LEU A 197 -2.23 -31.04 -2.26
C LEU A 197 -2.12 -32.57 -2.43
N CYS A 198 -3.22 -33.23 -2.77
CA CYS A 198 -3.30 -34.68 -2.93
C CYS A 198 -3.41 -35.10 -4.40
N ASP A 199 -3.13 -34.20 -5.35
CA ASP A 199 -3.19 -34.54 -6.78
C ASP A 199 -2.10 -35.58 -7.11
N PRO A 200 -2.48 -36.83 -7.45
CA PRO A 200 -1.53 -37.91 -7.69
C PRO A 200 -0.76 -37.75 -9.01
N THR A 201 -1.12 -36.74 -9.82
CA THR A 201 -0.50 -36.46 -11.12
C THR A 201 0.58 -35.37 -11.05
N LEU A 202 0.90 -34.88 -9.85
CA LEU A 202 1.96 -33.89 -9.66
C LEU A 202 3.33 -34.52 -9.89
N GLU A 203 4.09 -33.92 -10.80
CA GLU A 203 5.51 -34.20 -10.95
C GLU A 203 6.31 -33.53 -9.82
N PRO A 204 7.53 -34.00 -9.49
CA PRO A 204 8.28 -33.49 -8.34
C PRO A 204 8.43 -31.97 -8.29
N LEU A 205 8.71 -31.30 -9.42
CA LEU A 205 8.79 -29.83 -9.46
C LEU A 205 7.43 -29.13 -9.37
N MET A 206 6.34 -29.79 -9.74
CA MET A 206 4.99 -29.23 -9.57
C MET A 206 4.59 -29.17 -8.09
N VAL A 207 5.12 -30.05 -7.25
CA VAL A 207 4.94 -29.99 -5.79
C VAL A 207 5.42 -28.63 -5.24
N ARG A 208 6.56 -28.13 -5.73
CA ARG A 208 7.06 -26.79 -5.39
C ARG A 208 6.13 -25.67 -5.88
N VAL A 209 5.55 -25.83 -7.06
CA VAL A 209 4.57 -24.86 -7.61
C VAL A 209 3.32 -24.80 -6.72
N VAL A 210 2.83 -25.96 -6.26
CA VAL A 210 1.69 -26.03 -5.33
C VAL A 210 2.03 -25.36 -3.99
N PHE A 211 3.25 -25.52 -3.48
CA PHE A 211 3.69 -24.78 -2.29
C PHE A 211 3.74 -23.27 -2.53
N PHE A 212 4.29 -22.83 -3.67
CA PHE A 212 4.33 -21.42 -4.07
C PHE A 212 2.92 -20.80 -4.15
N GLU A 213 2.00 -21.49 -4.81
CA GLU A 213 0.57 -21.18 -4.87
C GLU A 213 -0.06 -21.04 -3.48
N LEU A 214 0.21 -21.99 -2.59
CA LEU A 214 -0.36 -22.04 -1.26
C LEU A 214 0.14 -20.91 -0.35
N ARG A 215 1.40 -20.48 -0.48
CA ARG A 215 1.95 -19.37 0.32
C ARG A 215 1.15 -18.08 0.13
N VAL A 216 0.67 -17.81 -1.08
CA VAL A 216 -0.20 -16.66 -1.39
C VAL A 216 -1.53 -16.79 -0.65
N VAL A 217 -2.12 -17.99 -0.64
CA VAL A 217 -3.39 -18.29 0.04
C VAL A 217 -3.28 -18.20 1.55
N LEU A 218 -2.18 -18.68 2.14
CA LEU A 218 -1.98 -18.69 3.59
C LEU A 218 -1.66 -17.28 4.12
N GLY A 219 -1.01 -16.43 3.33
CA GLY A 219 -0.76 -15.02 3.66
C GLY A 219 -0.13 -14.81 5.05
N ASN A 220 -0.31 -13.62 5.65
CA ASN A 220 0.11 -13.41 7.03
C ASN A 220 -0.95 -13.93 8.02
N SER A 221 -0.88 -15.21 8.36
CA SER A 221 -1.88 -15.88 9.19
C SER A 221 -1.79 -15.59 10.70
N SER A 222 -0.76 -14.86 11.12
CA SER A 222 -0.56 -14.43 12.51
C SER A 222 -1.30 -13.11 12.84
N ALA A 223 -1.89 -12.45 11.85
CA ALA A 223 -2.80 -11.33 12.05
C ALA A 223 -4.22 -11.83 12.44
N PRO A 224 -4.86 -11.30 13.50
CA PRO A 224 -6.18 -11.78 13.95
C PRO A 224 -7.25 -11.84 12.86
N GLU A 225 -7.26 -10.84 11.97
CA GLU A 225 -8.18 -10.68 10.85
C GLU A 225 -8.04 -11.79 9.79
N ASN A 226 -6.85 -12.38 9.64
CA ASN A 226 -6.58 -13.44 8.67
C ASN A 226 -6.70 -14.84 9.28
N ARG A 227 -6.47 -14.98 10.59
CA ARG A 227 -6.44 -16.28 11.28
C ARG A 227 -7.71 -17.09 11.09
N THR A 228 -8.88 -16.43 11.13
CA THR A 228 -10.19 -17.09 10.97
C THR A 228 -10.37 -17.77 9.62
N GLN A 229 -9.70 -17.29 8.58
CA GLN A 229 -9.73 -17.89 7.24
C GLN A 229 -8.64 -18.94 7.06
N VAL A 230 -7.45 -18.70 7.62
CA VAL A 230 -6.27 -19.54 7.37
C VAL A 230 -6.23 -20.78 8.27
N GLU A 231 -6.71 -20.69 9.51
CA GLU A 231 -6.70 -21.82 10.44
C GLU A 231 -7.49 -23.04 9.93
N PRO A 232 -8.70 -22.90 9.34
CA PRO A 232 -9.39 -24.01 8.69
C PRO A 232 -8.56 -24.65 7.56
N ILE A 233 -7.84 -23.86 6.77
CA ILE A 233 -6.99 -24.34 5.66
C ILE A 233 -5.87 -25.21 6.23
N TYR A 234 -5.15 -24.73 7.25
CA TYR A 234 -4.11 -25.52 7.92
C TYR A 234 -4.66 -26.83 8.50
N LYS A 235 -5.81 -26.79 9.17
CA LYS A 235 -6.47 -28.00 9.68
C LYS A 235 -6.82 -28.98 8.56
N GLY A 236 -7.34 -28.47 7.44
CA GLY A 236 -7.61 -29.26 6.24
C GLY A 236 -6.35 -29.92 5.69
N CYS A 237 -5.26 -29.17 5.56
CA CYS A 237 -3.96 -29.68 5.15
C CYS A 237 -3.49 -30.80 6.08
N MET A 238 -3.50 -30.57 7.40
CA MET A 238 -3.06 -31.57 8.37
C MET A 238 -3.93 -32.83 8.38
N ALA A 239 -5.22 -32.71 8.06
CA ALA A 239 -6.14 -33.85 7.96
C ALA A 239 -5.82 -34.78 6.78
N VAL A 240 -5.13 -34.29 5.74
CA VAL A 240 -4.75 -35.09 4.56
C VAL A 240 -3.24 -35.29 4.43
N LYS A 241 -2.46 -34.96 5.48
CA LYS A 241 -0.98 -35.02 5.47
C LYS A 241 -0.40 -36.33 4.94
N GLU A 242 -0.99 -37.47 5.30
CA GLU A 242 -0.50 -38.81 4.91
C GLU A 242 -0.70 -39.12 3.42
N LYS A 243 -1.46 -38.28 2.69
CA LYS A 243 -1.68 -38.39 1.25
C LYS A 243 -0.85 -37.40 0.44
N MET A 244 -0.15 -36.48 1.10
CA MET A 244 0.65 -35.46 0.46
C MET A 244 2.03 -36.00 0.09
N ASP A 245 2.69 -35.32 -0.85
CA ASP A 245 4.12 -35.47 -1.01
C ASP A 245 4.86 -35.18 0.32
N PRO A 246 5.82 -36.02 0.74
CA PRO A 246 6.51 -35.86 2.03
C PRO A 246 7.19 -34.50 2.21
N TRP A 247 7.79 -33.94 1.15
CA TRP A 247 8.41 -32.63 1.24
C TRP A 247 7.35 -31.55 1.49
N LEU A 248 6.23 -31.61 0.76
CA LEU A 248 5.13 -30.66 0.92
C LEU A 248 4.51 -30.73 2.31
N GLN A 249 4.37 -31.93 2.87
CA GLN A 249 3.93 -32.13 4.25
C GLN A 249 4.82 -31.38 5.23
N HIS A 250 6.15 -31.57 5.16
CA HIS A 250 7.10 -30.90 6.05
C HIS A 250 7.05 -29.38 5.89
N MET A 251 7.01 -28.88 4.66
CA MET A 251 6.94 -27.43 4.39
C MET A 251 5.67 -26.77 4.96
N ILE A 252 4.50 -27.39 4.76
CA ILE A 252 3.24 -26.85 5.29
C ILE A 252 3.21 -26.95 6.82
N THR A 253 3.70 -28.05 7.39
CA THR A 253 3.76 -28.24 8.84
C THR A 253 4.69 -27.20 9.49
N ALA A 254 5.86 -26.95 8.89
CA ALA A 254 6.78 -25.92 9.33
C ALA A 254 6.14 -24.53 9.31
N GLN A 255 5.51 -24.14 8.18
CA GLN A 255 4.85 -22.84 8.07
C GLN A 255 3.73 -22.68 9.10
N TYR A 256 2.92 -23.72 9.31
CA TYR A 256 1.88 -23.73 10.34
C TYR A 256 2.46 -23.47 11.73
N LEU A 257 3.55 -24.15 12.09
CA LEU A 257 4.20 -24.01 13.39
C LEU A 257 4.82 -22.62 13.58
N ILE A 258 5.45 -22.06 12.55
CA ILE A 258 5.98 -20.69 12.55
C ILE A 258 4.84 -19.71 12.83
N ASP A 259 3.76 -19.80 12.06
CA ASP A 259 2.61 -18.92 12.16
C ASP A 259 1.90 -19.04 13.51
N GLU A 260 1.72 -20.26 14.02
CA GLU A 260 1.16 -20.53 15.34
C GLU A 260 2.06 -19.97 16.45
N GLY A 261 3.39 -20.10 16.32
CA GLY A 261 4.34 -19.48 17.23
C GLY A 261 4.12 -17.97 17.30
N TRP A 262 4.15 -17.29 16.15
CA TRP A 262 3.96 -15.84 16.08
C TRP A 262 2.60 -15.39 16.63
N TRP A 263 1.54 -16.15 16.33
CA TRP A 263 0.21 -15.92 16.90
C TRP A 263 0.23 -15.96 18.43
N MET A 264 0.87 -16.98 19.02
CA MET A 264 0.94 -17.15 20.47
C MET A 264 1.82 -16.10 21.16
N ARG A 265 2.93 -15.69 20.53
CA ARG A 265 3.78 -14.57 21.01
C ARG A 265 3.02 -13.25 20.97
N GLY A 266 2.23 -13.05 19.92
CA GLY A 266 1.54 -11.82 19.58
C GLY A 266 2.47 -10.77 18.98
N ASN A 267 1.86 -9.62 18.69
CA ASN A 267 2.42 -8.55 17.85
C ASN A 267 3.08 -7.41 18.65
N ARG A 268 3.41 -7.67 19.92
CA ARG A 268 4.00 -6.67 20.81
C ARG A 268 5.53 -6.72 20.75
N PHE A 269 6.17 -5.59 21.03
CA PHE A 269 7.61 -5.54 21.31
C PHE A 269 7.94 -6.55 22.41
N ALA A 270 9.13 -7.17 22.34
CA ALA A 270 9.55 -8.25 23.22
C ALA A 270 9.32 -7.93 24.72
N GLN A 271 9.64 -6.70 25.14
CA GLN A 271 9.43 -6.20 26.51
C GLN A 271 7.95 -6.16 26.99
N TYR A 272 6.99 -6.29 26.07
CA TYR A 272 5.54 -6.29 26.35
C TYR A 272 4.88 -7.63 26.02
N VAL A 273 5.66 -8.65 25.66
CA VAL A 273 5.17 -10.03 25.49
C VAL A 273 5.03 -10.68 26.86
N SER A 274 3.98 -11.49 27.04
CA SER A 274 3.76 -12.22 28.29
C SER A 274 4.88 -13.25 28.50
N PRO A 275 5.46 -13.39 29.71
CA PRO A 275 6.43 -14.43 30.02
C PRO A 275 5.97 -15.84 29.63
N ALA A 276 4.67 -16.13 29.76
CA ALA A 276 4.11 -17.45 29.43
C ALA A 276 4.03 -17.74 27.92
N ALA A 277 4.11 -16.72 27.06
CA ALA A 277 4.07 -16.89 25.61
C ALA A 277 5.41 -17.35 25.03
N TRP A 278 6.53 -16.99 25.67
CA TRP A 278 7.88 -17.31 25.20
C TRP A 278 8.17 -18.82 25.13
N PRO A 279 7.86 -19.65 26.14
CA PRO A 279 8.09 -21.09 26.04
C PRO A 279 7.32 -21.74 24.89
N ILE A 280 6.08 -21.29 24.64
CA ILE A 280 5.26 -21.81 23.53
C ILE A 280 5.86 -21.36 22.20
N PHE A 281 6.25 -20.10 22.08
CA PHE A 281 6.89 -19.57 20.89
C PHE A 281 8.17 -20.35 20.54
N HIS A 282 9.03 -20.54 21.54
CA HIS A 282 10.25 -21.34 21.45
C HIS A 282 9.96 -22.77 20.96
N GLU A 283 9.05 -23.48 21.64
CA GLU A 283 8.70 -24.86 21.30
C GLU A 283 8.23 -24.99 19.85
N LYS A 284 7.39 -24.06 19.40
CA LYS A 284 6.85 -24.05 18.03
C LYS A 284 7.96 -23.82 16.99
N LEU A 285 8.88 -22.89 17.24
CA LEU A 285 9.98 -22.61 16.33
C LEU A 285 11.03 -23.72 16.28
N VAL A 286 11.32 -24.38 17.40
CA VAL A 286 12.19 -25.58 17.42
C VAL A 286 11.57 -26.72 16.62
N LYS A 287 10.27 -26.95 16.74
CA LYS A 287 9.56 -27.95 15.93
C LYS A 287 9.56 -27.58 14.44
N ALA A 288 9.28 -26.31 14.12
CA ALA A 288 9.33 -25.82 12.74
C ALA A 288 10.71 -26.04 12.11
N LYS A 289 11.79 -25.72 12.86
CA LYS A 289 13.16 -26.03 12.44
C LYS A 289 13.33 -27.53 12.11
N GLY A 290 12.84 -28.40 12.98
CA GLY A 290 12.88 -29.86 12.75
C GLY A 290 12.24 -30.25 11.41
N GLU A 291 11.02 -29.76 11.15
CA GLU A 291 10.29 -30.02 9.90
C GLU A 291 11.05 -29.49 8.67
N LEU A 292 11.58 -28.26 8.73
CA LEU A 292 12.36 -27.68 7.63
C LEU A 292 13.66 -28.46 7.36
N LEU A 293 14.30 -29.01 8.41
CA LEU A 293 15.47 -29.86 8.23
C LEU A 293 15.12 -31.20 7.58
N GLU A 294 13.96 -31.79 7.86
CA GLU A 294 13.49 -32.98 7.15
C GLU A 294 13.16 -32.67 5.69
N ALA A 295 12.47 -31.55 5.40
CA ALA A 295 12.25 -31.10 4.03
C ALA A 295 13.57 -30.93 3.25
N LEU A 296 14.58 -30.33 3.89
CA LEU A 296 15.89 -30.14 3.29
C LEU A 296 16.67 -31.45 3.09
N LYS A 297 16.43 -32.48 3.90
CA LYS A 297 17.01 -33.81 3.67
C LYS A 297 16.41 -34.50 2.45
N LEU A 298 15.10 -34.32 2.22
CA LEU A 298 14.42 -34.86 1.05
C LEU A 298 14.89 -34.19 -0.25
N HIS A 299 15.02 -32.86 -0.21
CA HIS A 299 15.47 -32.05 -1.34
C HIS A 299 16.53 -31.02 -0.91
N PRO A 300 17.82 -31.41 -0.87
CA PRO A 300 18.90 -30.53 -0.44
C PRO A 300 19.21 -29.40 -1.45
N ASP A 301 18.68 -29.51 -2.67
CA ASP A 301 18.82 -28.57 -3.78
C ASP A 301 17.67 -27.55 -3.84
N TRP A 302 16.66 -27.65 -2.98
CA TRP A 302 15.51 -26.74 -2.95
C TRP A 302 15.71 -25.66 -1.88
N VAL A 303 15.46 -24.41 -2.27
CA VAL A 303 15.81 -23.22 -1.49
C VAL A 303 14.81 -22.91 -0.38
N GLU A 304 13.55 -23.31 -0.56
CA GLU A 304 12.41 -22.93 0.27
C GLU A 304 12.59 -23.27 1.77
N PRO A 305 13.17 -24.43 2.16
CA PRO A 305 13.46 -24.70 3.56
C PRO A 305 14.47 -23.72 4.18
N ALA A 306 15.53 -23.37 3.44
CA ALA A 306 16.56 -22.45 3.91
C ALA A 306 16.01 -21.02 4.03
N GLU A 307 15.20 -20.61 3.06
CA GLU A 307 14.43 -19.37 3.05
C GLU A 307 13.60 -19.16 4.34
N LEU A 308 12.77 -20.15 4.70
CA LEU A 308 11.95 -20.06 5.92
C LEU A 308 12.80 -20.10 7.19
N MET A 309 13.94 -20.78 7.15
CA MET A 309 14.84 -20.87 8.30
C MET A 309 15.47 -19.53 8.67
N ILE A 310 15.64 -18.59 7.72
CA ILE A 310 16.11 -17.23 8.02
C ILE A 310 15.18 -16.56 9.05
N GLY A 311 13.87 -16.63 8.82
CA GLY A 311 12.86 -16.04 9.71
C GLY A 311 12.77 -16.74 11.06
N VAL A 312 13.01 -18.05 11.11
CA VAL A 312 13.10 -18.83 12.36
C VAL A 312 14.35 -18.44 13.15
N ALA A 313 15.52 -18.44 12.50
CA ALA A 313 16.81 -18.16 13.11
C ALA A 313 16.92 -16.72 13.63
N MET A 314 16.33 -15.75 12.91
CA MET A 314 16.26 -14.34 13.32
C MET A 314 15.74 -14.14 14.76
N THR A 315 14.85 -15.03 15.22
CA THR A 315 14.26 -14.93 16.55
C THR A 315 15.24 -15.23 17.69
N GLY A 316 16.36 -15.88 17.40
CA GLY A 316 17.31 -16.38 18.39
C GLY A 316 16.84 -17.65 19.13
N GLU A 317 15.62 -18.12 18.91
CA GLU A 317 15.02 -19.22 19.69
C GLU A 317 15.67 -20.58 19.38
N THR A 318 16.25 -20.77 18.20
CA THR A 318 16.83 -22.06 17.79
C THR A 318 18.34 -22.16 17.92
N GLY A 319 19.00 -21.05 18.28
CA GLY A 319 20.46 -20.92 18.32
C GLY A 319 21.15 -20.89 16.95
N ASP A 320 20.39 -20.85 15.85
CA ASP A 320 20.94 -20.74 14.50
C ASP A 320 21.22 -19.29 14.11
N SER A 321 22.12 -19.10 13.15
CA SER A 321 22.40 -17.80 12.54
C SER A 321 21.52 -17.56 11.31
N ALA A 322 20.80 -16.44 11.28
CA ALA A 322 20.05 -16.02 10.09
C ALA A 322 20.98 -15.78 8.89
N ASP A 323 22.22 -15.34 9.14
CA ASP A 323 23.25 -15.12 8.12
C ASP A 323 23.67 -16.44 7.44
N GLU A 324 23.93 -17.49 8.22
CA GLU A 324 24.30 -18.80 7.68
C GLU A 324 23.20 -19.40 6.80
N TRP A 325 21.93 -19.23 7.20
CA TRP A 325 20.78 -19.66 6.41
C TRP A 325 20.56 -18.80 5.17
N PHE A 326 20.85 -17.50 5.23
CA PHE A 326 20.84 -16.62 4.08
C PHE A 326 21.92 -17.02 3.06
N GLU A 327 23.17 -17.24 3.51
CA GLU A 327 24.25 -17.73 2.65
C GLU A 327 23.89 -19.06 1.99
N LYS A 328 23.26 -19.97 2.75
CA LYS A 328 22.78 -21.23 2.19
C LYS A 328 21.69 -21.03 1.15
N ALA A 329 20.72 -20.15 1.41
CA ALA A 329 19.64 -19.86 0.48
C ALA A 329 20.18 -19.25 -0.82
N VAL A 330 21.08 -18.27 -0.73
CA VAL A 330 21.73 -17.64 -1.91
C VAL A 330 22.69 -18.60 -2.63
N ALA A 331 23.28 -19.57 -1.94
CA ALA A 331 24.05 -20.62 -2.60
C ALA A 331 23.17 -21.59 -3.42
N LEU A 332 21.93 -21.85 -2.97
CA LEU A 332 20.96 -22.70 -3.67
C LEU A 332 20.26 -21.96 -4.81
N ASP A 333 19.80 -20.75 -4.54
CA ASP A 333 19.20 -19.85 -5.51
C ASP A 333 19.73 -18.42 -5.27
N PRO A 334 20.79 -18.01 -6.00
CA PRO A 334 21.43 -16.70 -5.84
C PRO A 334 20.50 -15.53 -6.06
N ASP A 335 19.37 -15.79 -6.70
CA ASP A 335 18.45 -14.74 -7.00
C ASP A 335 17.21 -14.72 -6.07
N SER A 336 17.08 -15.64 -5.11
CA SER A 336 15.90 -15.73 -4.25
C SER A 336 15.62 -14.42 -3.49
N LEU A 337 14.71 -13.61 -4.02
CA LEU A 337 14.32 -12.35 -3.38
C LEU A 337 13.63 -12.57 -2.04
N HIS A 338 13.04 -13.76 -1.83
CA HIS A 338 12.49 -14.10 -0.53
C HIS A 338 13.61 -14.24 0.51
N ALA A 339 14.74 -14.85 0.15
CA ALA A 339 15.91 -14.91 1.03
C ALA A 339 16.45 -13.50 1.33
N TYR A 340 16.65 -12.65 0.32
CA TYR A 340 17.08 -11.26 0.50
C TYR A 340 16.12 -10.46 1.40
N SER A 341 14.81 -10.57 1.19
CA SER A 341 13.81 -9.84 1.98
C SER A 341 13.74 -10.33 3.42
N SER A 342 13.75 -11.65 3.64
CA SER A 342 13.75 -12.24 4.98
C SER A 342 15.01 -11.87 5.75
N TYR A 343 16.16 -11.85 5.08
CA TYR A 343 17.42 -11.47 5.72
C TYR A 343 17.52 -9.96 5.98
N LEU A 344 17.07 -9.11 5.05
CA LEU A 344 16.94 -7.66 5.29
C LEU A 344 16.08 -7.37 6.53
N TRP A 345 14.97 -8.09 6.68
CA TRP A 345 14.12 -7.98 7.86
C TRP A 345 14.86 -8.42 9.14
N ALA A 346 15.65 -9.49 9.07
CA ALA A 346 16.48 -9.97 10.18
C ALA A 346 17.59 -8.99 10.58
N LEU A 347 18.08 -8.17 9.64
CA LEU A 347 19.09 -7.14 9.88
C LEU A 347 18.52 -5.85 10.48
N ARG A 348 17.20 -5.72 10.67
CA ARG A 348 16.65 -4.51 11.28
C ARG A 348 17.10 -4.38 12.75
N PRO A 349 17.37 -3.16 13.26
CA PRO A 349 17.89 -2.95 14.62
C PRO A 349 17.12 -3.64 15.75
N ARG A 350 15.79 -3.76 15.59
CA ARG A 350 14.91 -4.47 16.55
C ARG A 350 15.16 -5.98 16.67
N TRP A 351 15.89 -6.57 15.74
CA TRP A 351 16.27 -7.98 15.70
C TRP A 351 17.78 -8.21 15.94
N GLY A 352 18.51 -7.16 16.34
CA GLY A 352 19.93 -7.25 16.66
C GLY A 352 20.88 -6.89 15.52
N GLY A 353 20.36 -6.52 14.34
CA GLY A 353 21.17 -5.95 13.26
C GLY A 353 21.32 -4.42 13.34
N SER A 354 21.60 -3.78 12.21
CA SER A 354 21.86 -2.35 12.08
C SER A 354 21.46 -1.82 10.69
N VAL A 355 21.23 -0.50 10.60
CA VAL A 355 20.97 0.17 9.31
C VAL A 355 22.19 0.07 8.38
N GLU A 356 23.40 0.01 8.94
CA GLU A 356 24.63 -0.23 8.19
C GLU A 356 24.64 -1.63 7.54
N GLU A 357 24.28 -2.68 8.27
CA GLU A 357 24.21 -4.05 7.72
C GLU A 357 23.11 -4.16 6.65
N MET A 358 21.96 -3.52 6.85
CA MET A 358 20.91 -3.42 5.84
C MET A 358 21.43 -2.76 4.55
N TYR A 359 22.19 -1.67 4.68
CA TYR A 359 22.83 -1.01 3.53
C TYR A 359 23.89 -1.91 2.86
N GLN A 360 24.68 -2.67 3.61
CA GLN A 360 25.63 -3.61 3.03
C GLN A 360 24.94 -4.72 2.24
N LEU A 361 23.81 -5.24 2.72
CA LEU A 361 23.00 -6.19 1.96
C LEU A 361 22.47 -5.57 0.66
N ALA A 362 22.06 -4.29 0.70
CA ALA A 362 21.66 -3.55 -0.50
C ALA A 362 22.81 -3.52 -1.53
N ILE A 363 24.03 -3.18 -1.10
CA ILE A 363 25.22 -3.14 -1.95
C ILE A 363 25.54 -4.52 -2.52
N ARG A 364 25.49 -5.57 -1.70
CA ARG A 364 25.69 -6.96 -2.15
C ARG A 364 24.70 -7.34 -3.25
N ALA A 365 23.42 -7.00 -3.07
CA ALA A 365 22.39 -7.27 -4.08
C ALA A 365 22.67 -6.50 -5.38
N ALA A 366 23.12 -5.25 -5.29
CA ALA A 366 23.50 -4.44 -6.45
C ALA A 366 24.73 -5.01 -7.20
N ASP A 367 25.76 -5.46 -6.48
CA ASP A 367 27.02 -5.96 -7.04
C ASP A 367 26.86 -7.29 -7.80
N TYR A 368 25.74 -7.98 -7.60
CA TYR A 368 25.42 -9.20 -8.33
C TYR A 368 25.24 -9.00 -9.84
N ARG A 369 24.82 -7.79 -10.28
CA ARG A 369 24.84 -7.29 -11.69
C ARG A 369 24.23 -8.19 -12.78
N LYS A 370 23.56 -9.28 -12.43
CA LYS A 370 22.79 -10.12 -13.36
C LYS A 370 21.45 -9.44 -13.63
N TYR A 371 21.35 -8.68 -14.72
CA TYR A 371 20.22 -7.79 -14.99
C TYR A 371 18.98 -8.46 -15.62
N ASP A 372 19.03 -9.76 -15.95
CA ASP A 372 17.85 -10.60 -16.15
C ASP A 372 17.31 -11.21 -14.84
N SER A 373 18.00 -10.97 -13.72
CA SER A 373 17.50 -11.12 -12.37
C SER A 373 17.01 -9.77 -11.83
N ARG A 374 16.29 -9.84 -10.71
CA ARG A 374 15.75 -8.67 -10.02
C ARG A 374 16.44 -8.39 -8.70
N VAL A 375 17.35 -9.26 -8.27
CA VAL A 375 18.22 -9.01 -7.12
C VAL A 375 18.94 -7.67 -7.20
N PRO A 376 19.49 -7.22 -8.35
CA PRO A 376 20.08 -5.89 -8.40
C PRO A 376 19.12 -4.78 -7.99
N ALA A 377 17.85 -4.85 -8.41
CA ALA A 377 16.82 -3.87 -8.04
C ALA A 377 16.40 -3.94 -6.56
N PHE A 378 16.71 -5.02 -5.84
CA PHE A 378 16.48 -5.13 -4.39
C PHE A 378 17.20 -4.02 -3.60
N PHE A 379 18.28 -3.47 -4.16
CA PHE A 379 18.91 -2.26 -3.63
C PHE A 379 17.89 -1.16 -3.33
N LEU A 380 16.95 -0.89 -4.24
CA LEU A 380 15.96 0.18 -4.05
C LEU A 380 15.08 -0.09 -2.84
N THR A 381 14.58 -1.32 -2.70
CA THR A 381 13.76 -1.75 -1.55
C THR A 381 14.55 -1.65 -0.24
N ALA A 382 15.80 -2.10 -0.23
CA ALA A 382 16.63 -2.02 0.97
C ALA A 382 16.91 -0.56 1.40
N ILE A 383 17.05 0.37 0.45
CA ILE A 383 17.19 1.80 0.75
C ILE A 383 15.90 2.40 1.35
N GLU A 384 14.73 2.00 0.86
CA GLU A 384 13.45 2.39 1.45
C GLU A 384 13.33 1.91 2.90
N ASP A 385 13.71 0.66 3.16
CA ASP A 385 13.70 0.06 4.50
C ASP A 385 14.71 0.74 5.45
N VAL A 386 15.89 1.11 4.96
CA VAL A 386 16.89 1.88 5.73
C VAL A 386 16.33 3.26 6.10
N GLU A 387 15.69 3.94 5.15
CA GLU A 387 15.06 5.24 5.39
C GLU A 387 13.91 5.14 6.39
N GLU A 388 13.09 4.10 6.30
CA GLU A 388 12.04 3.80 7.29
C GLU A 388 12.63 3.64 8.69
N GLU A 389 13.69 2.84 8.86
CA GLU A 389 14.33 2.64 10.17
C GLU A 389 14.92 3.95 10.74
N LEU A 390 15.50 4.80 9.90
CA LEU A 390 16.04 6.09 10.33
C LEU A 390 14.94 7.06 10.79
N HIS A 391 13.83 7.14 10.05
CA HIS A 391 12.66 7.93 10.47
C HIS A 391 12.07 7.43 11.79
N LEU A 392 11.96 6.11 11.96
CA LEU A 392 11.50 5.50 13.21
C LEU A 392 12.43 5.83 14.39
N ALA A 393 13.75 5.83 14.17
CA ALA A 393 14.73 6.15 15.21
C ALA A 393 14.69 7.63 15.64
N GLN A 394 14.39 8.53 14.71
CA GLN A 394 14.28 9.98 14.97
C GLN A 394 12.89 10.39 15.49
N ASN A 395 11.93 9.46 15.48
CA ASN A 395 10.52 9.71 15.74
C ASN A 395 9.92 10.83 14.88
N GLU A 396 10.47 11.00 13.69
CA GLU A 396 10.00 11.95 12.69
C GLU A 396 9.00 11.25 11.77
N VAL A 397 7.76 11.70 11.79
CA VAL A 397 6.74 11.29 10.81
C VAL A 397 6.79 12.27 9.64
N ILE A 398 7.93 12.31 8.93
CA ILE A 398 8.11 13.12 7.73
C ILE A 398 8.11 12.17 6.52
N TYR A 399 6.95 11.99 5.90
CA TYR A 399 6.79 11.16 4.70
C TYR A 399 7.25 11.84 3.40
N GLU A 400 7.72 13.09 3.45
CA GLU A 400 8.07 13.89 2.26
C GLU A 400 9.57 14.21 2.13
N ASP A 401 10.37 14.01 3.18
CA ASP A 401 11.83 14.16 3.09
C ASP A 401 12.47 12.77 2.93
N HIS A 402 13.45 12.72 2.04
CA HIS A 402 14.07 11.47 1.59
C HIS A 402 15.60 11.58 1.68
N PRO A 403 16.15 11.79 2.90
CA PRO A 403 17.56 12.13 3.08
C PRO A 403 18.51 11.01 2.62
N VAL A 404 18.10 9.74 2.73
CA VAL A 404 18.96 8.60 2.36
C VAL A 404 19.25 8.60 0.85
N TRP A 405 18.25 8.96 0.05
CA TRP A 405 18.39 9.05 -1.42
C TRP A 405 19.33 10.17 -1.88
N ARG A 406 19.63 11.14 -1.02
CA ARG A 406 20.58 12.24 -1.28
C ARG A 406 21.99 11.94 -0.77
N MET A 407 22.20 10.81 -0.09
CA MET A 407 23.53 10.42 0.36
C MET A 407 24.44 10.13 -0.85
N PRO A 408 25.74 10.51 -0.78
CA PRO A 408 26.68 10.28 -1.88
C PRO A 408 26.72 8.81 -2.32
N GLY A 409 26.57 8.55 -3.63
CA GLY A 409 26.67 7.22 -4.22
C GLY A 409 25.35 6.45 -4.32
N VAL A 410 24.33 6.79 -3.52
CA VAL A 410 23.03 6.07 -3.54
C VAL A 410 22.31 6.31 -4.86
N TYR A 411 22.22 7.57 -5.30
CA TYR A 411 21.60 7.93 -6.57
C TYR A 411 22.31 7.29 -7.77
N GLU A 412 23.65 7.39 -7.80
CA GLU A 412 24.48 6.86 -8.88
C GLU A 412 24.35 5.35 -8.97
N ARG A 413 24.35 4.65 -7.82
CA ARG A 413 24.19 3.20 -7.76
C ARG A 413 22.79 2.76 -8.22
N ALA A 414 21.74 3.44 -7.76
CA ALA A 414 20.37 3.17 -8.21
C ALA A 414 20.24 3.33 -9.73
N CYS A 415 20.83 4.38 -10.31
CA CYS A 415 20.83 4.60 -11.75
C CYS A 415 21.63 3.55 -12.52
N GLU A 416 22.80 3.13 -12.02
CA GLU A 416 23.60 2.04 -12.61
C GLU A 416 22.76 0.76 -12.76
N ILE A 417 22.07 0.38 -11.68
CA ILE A 417 21.22 -0.82 -11.64
C ILE A 417 20.08 -0.72 -12.66
N LEU A 418 19.33 0.39 -12.61
CA LEU A 418 18.17 0.59 -13.49
C LEU A 418 18.60 0.65 -14.96
N ASP A 419 19.71 1.32 -15.27
CA ASP A 419 20.24 1.39 -16.64
C ASP A 419 20.76 0.03 -17.12
N GLY A 420 21.36 -0.77 -16.25
CA GLY A 420 21.76 -2.14 -16.53
C GLY A 420 20.57 -3.01 -16.92
N MET A 421 19.47 -2.91 -16.15
CA MET A 421 18.22 -3.62 -16.44
C MET A 421 17.56 -3.13 -17.73
N ILE A 422 17.45 -1.81 -17.93
CA ILE A 422 16.85 -1.20 -19.12
C ILE A 422 17.55 -1.66 -20.40
N LYS A 423 18.88 -1.75 -20.38
CA LYS A 423 19.69 -2.13 -21.55
C LYS A 423 19.72 -3.64 -21.80
N HIS A 424 19.28 -4.45 -20.84
CA HIS A 424 19.41 -5.90 -20.94
C HIS A 424 18.49 -6.47 -22.04
N PRO A 425 18.98 -7.40 -22.90
CA PRO A 425 18.18 -7.97 -24.00
C PRO A 425 16.86 -8.63 -23.56
N SER A 426 16.79 -9.16 -22.34
CA SER A 426 15.55 -9.74 -21.78
C SER A 426 14.41 -8.74 -21.55
N ARG A 427 14.67 -7.44 -21.74
CA ARG A 427 13.69 -6.34 -21.72
C ARG A 427 13.35 -5.81 -23.11
N GLN A 428 13.78 -6.49 -24.16
CA GLN A 428 13.53 -6.12 -25.55
C GLN A 428 12.57 -7.10 -26.21
N GLY A 429 11.69 -6.62 -27.08
CA GLY A 429 10.70 -7.44 -27.79
C GLY A 429 9.28 -7.30 -27.23
N GLU A 430 8.39 -8.21 -27.65
CA GLU A 430 6.95 -8.13 -27.33
C GLU A 430 6.61 -8.80 -25.99
N ILE A 431 7.24 -9.94 -25.69
CA ILE A 431 7.13 -10.65 -24.41
C ILE A 431 8.45 -10.47 -23.68
N VAL A 432 8.47 -9.56 -22.73
CA VAL A 432 9.67 -9.19 -21.98
C VAL A 432 9.57 -9.69 -20.56
N LEU A 433 10.69 -9.84 -19.87
CA LEU A 433 10.65 -9.96 -18.42
C LEU A 433 9.98 -8.68 -17.84
N TYR A 434 9.41 -8.77 -16.64
CA TYR A 434 9.05 -7.63 -15.78
C TYR A 434 10.16 -7.30 -14.75
N PRO A 435 10.46 -6.03 -14.42
CA PRO A 435 9.79 -4.81 -14.88
C PRO A 435 10.06 -4.44 -16.34
N THR A 436 9.05 -3.89 -17.01
CA THR A 436 9.16 -3.40 -18.39
C THR A 436 9.98 -2.10 -18.44
N TYR A 437 10.33 -1.65 -19.65
CA TYR A 437 11.04 -0.40 -19.86
C TYR A 437 10.36 0.80 -19.17
N GLU A 438 9.04 0.96 -19.35
CA GLU A 438 8.27 2.06 -18.76
C GLU A 438 8.32 2.02 -17.23
N VAL A 439 8.23 0.83 -16.64
CA VAL A 439 8.32 0.66 -15.18
C VAL A 439 9.72 1.01 -14.68
N LEU A 440 10.77 0.51 -15.31
CA LEU A 440 12.16 0.80 -14.91
C LEU A 440 12.47 2.29 -15.04
N MET A 441 12.02 2.92 -16.12
CA MET A 441 12.17 4.37 -16.31
C MET A 441 11.35 5.17 -15.29
N THR A 442 10.15 4.71 -14.93
CA THR A 442 9.36 5.34 -13.86
C THR A 442 10.03 5.20 -12.49
N ARG A 443 10.64 4.05 -12.18
CA ARG A 443 11.46 3.89 -10.97
C ARG A 443 12.66 4.84 -10.99
N LYS A 444 13.33 5.00 -12.15
CA LYS A 444 14.45 5.94 -12.32
C LYS A 444 14.00 7.40 -12.10
N PHE A 445 12.82 7.76 -12.60
CA PHE A 445 12.16 9.03 -12.32
C PHE A 445 11.94 9.23 -10.82
N CYS A 446 11.38 8.23 -10.12
CA CYS A 446 11.12 8.32 -8.69
C CYS A 446 12.40 8.51 -7.88
N VAL A 447 13.46 7.77 -8.21
CA VAL A 447 14.80 7.88 -7.60
C VAL A 447 15.38 9.28 -7.83
N ALA A 448 15.31 9.82 -9.05
CA ALA A 448 15.78 11.18 -9.35
C ALA A 448 15.03 12.24 -8.54
N CYS A 449 13.71 12.09 -8.39
CA CYS A 449 12.90 12.96 -7.56
C CYS A 449 13.31 12.91 -6.07
N ARG A 450 13.45 11.73 -5.47
CA ARG A 450 13.88 11.59 -4.05
C ARG A 450 15.29 12.15 -3.81
N ALA A 451 16.19 11.95 -4.77
CA ALA A 451 17.55 12.47 -4.76
C ALA A 451 17.64 13.99 -5.05
N GLY A 452 16.54 14.68 -5.34
CA GLY A 452 16.51 16.12 -5.68
C GLY A 452 17.06 16.46 -7.07
N ARG A 453 17.27 15.47 -7.94
CA ARG A 453 17.75 15.60 -9.32
C ARG A 453 16.61 15.93 -10.29
N LEU A 454 15.88 17.02 -10.01
CA LEU A 454 14.62 17.33 -10.72
C LEU A 454 14.79 17.52 -12.23
N GLN A 455 15.94 18.02 -12.69
CA GLN A 455 16.19 18.18 -14.12
C GLN A 455 16.31 16.84 -14.85
N GLU A 456 16.93 15.84 -14.22
CA GLU A 456 17.04 14.48 -14.76
C GLU A 456 15.69 13.77 -14.69
N ALA A 457 14.92 13.95 -13.61
CA ALA A 457 13.55 13.48 -13.52
C ALA A 457 12.69 14.03 -14.66
N ARG A 458 12.82 15.33 -14.99
CA ARG A 458 12.11 15.94 -16.12
C ARG A 458 12.49 15.31 -17.45
N GLN A 459 13.78 15.09 -17.71
CA GLN A 459 14.23 14.44 -18.94
C GLN A 459 13.60 13.05 -19.11
N ILE A 460 13.52 12.27 -18.02
CA ILE A 460 12.88 10.96 -18.02
C ILE A 460 11.38 11.07 -18.30
N ALA A 461 10.68 12.01 -17.65
CA ALA A 461 9.25 12.23 -17.85
C ALA A 461 8.93 12.66 -19.30
N ASP A 462 9.74 13.58 -19.85
CA ASP A 462 9.65 14.04 -21.23
C ASP A 462 9.90 12.88 -22.21
N GLN A 463 10.91 12.04 -21.94
CA GLN A 463 11.23 10.85 -22.74
C GLN A 463 10.09 9.82 -22.75
N LEU A 464 9.40 9.64 -21.62
CA LEU A 464 8.26 8.73 -21.53
C LEU A 464 6.97 9.30 -22.15
N GLY A 465 6.89 10.60 -22.40
CA GLY A 465 5.76 11.22 -23.12
C GLY A 465 4.40 10.94 -22.48
N GLY A 466 4.31 10.99 -21.14
CA GLY A 466 3.06 10.72 -20.40
C GLY A 466 2.82 9.24 -20.07
N LYS A 467 3.78 8.35 -20.33
CA LYS A 467 3.70 6.91 -20.01
C LYS A 467 4.33 6.54 -18.66
N LEU A 468 4.43 7.49 -17.72
CA LEU A 468 4.86 7.16 -16.35
C LEU A 468 3.87 6.15 -15.76
N SER A 469 4.40 5.09 -15.16
CA SER A 469 3.59 4.03 -14.54
C SER A 469 2.94 4.56 -13.27
N GLU A 470 1.62 4.76 -13.32
CA GLU A 470 0.83 5.22 -12.18
C GLU A 470 0.94 4.30 -10.94
N PRO A 471 0.88 2.96 -11.07
CA PRO A 471 1.13 2.07 -9.92
C PRO A 471 2.49 2.28 -9.25
N VAL A 472 3.55 2.48 -10.05
CA VAL A 472 4.90 2.74 -9.51
C VAL A 472 4.97 4.10 -8.83
N LEU A 473 4.32 5.12 -9.40
CA LEU A 473 4.28 6.43 -8.78
C LEU A 473 3.58 6.40 -7.42
N PHE A 474 2.46 5.71 -7.29
CA PHE A 474 1.71 5.61 -6.04
C PHE A 474 2.37 4.75 -4.96
N THR A 475 3.24 3.81 -5.36
CA THR A 475 4.06 3.07 -4.39
C THR A 475 5.19 3.93 -3.81
N TRP A 476 5.69 4.91 -4.57
CA TRP A 476 6.78 5.77 -4.13
C TRP A 476 6.31 7.10 -3.50
N TYR A 477 5.14 7.60 -3.91
CA TYR A 477 4.64 8.91 -3.52
C TYR A 477 3.13 8.89 -3.28
N GLN A 478 2.68 9.49 -2.18
CA GLN A 478 1.25 9.61 -1.87
C GLN A 478 0.50 10.53 -2.84
N GLN A 479 1.17 11.54 -3.41
CA GLN A 479 0.56 12.54 -4.30
C GLN A 479 1.38 12.75 -5.59
N PRO A 480 1.40 11.78 -6.53
CA PRO A 480 2.24 11.87 -7.74
C PRO A 480 1.95 13.05 -8.65
N ALA A 481 0.68 13.45 -8.80
CA ALA A 481 0.30 14.58 -9.64
C ALA A 481 0.95 15.89 -9.14
N ARG A 482 0.99 16.09 -7.82
CA ARG A 482 1.71 17.21 -7.20
C ARG A 482 3.20 17.15 -7.53
N LEU A 483 3.83 15.99 -7.33
CA LEU A 483 5.26 15.80 -7.59
C LEU A 483 5.61 16.18 -9.05
N ILE A 484 4.82 15.70 -10.01
CA ILE A 484 5.03 15.96 -11.43
C ILE A 484 4.87 17.46 -11.73
N ALA A 485 3.81 18.09 -11.23
CA ALA A 485 3.57 19.53 -11.40
C ALA A 485 4.72 20.37 -10.81
N GLU A 486 5.14 20.02 -9.60
CA GLU A 486 6.25 20.65 -8.90
C GLU A 486 7.58 20.52 -9.65
N MET A 487 7.90 19.33 -10.14
CA MET A 487 9.11 19.09 -10.93
C MET A 487 9.14 19.95 -12.20
N TYR A 488 8.06 19.97 -12.98
CA TYR A 488 8.00 20.80 -14.19
C TYR A 488 8.10 22.30 -13.87
N ALA A 489 7.51 22.74 -12.77
CA ALA A 489 7.58 24.14 -12.34
C ALA A 489 9.00 24.55 -11.90
N LEU A 490 9.67 23.70 -11.12
CA LEU A 490 11.01 23.98 -10.57
C LEU A 490 12.15 23.80 -11.57
N THR A 491 11.89 23.20 -12.73
CA THR A 491 12.84 23.04 -13.85
C THR A 491 12.43 23.87 -15.07
N GLY A 492 11.30 24.57 -14.97
CA GLY A 492 10.70 25.35 -16.04
C GLY A 492 11.33 26.72 -16.27
N LYS A 493 10.79 27.45 -17.25
CA LYS A 493 11.25 28.81 -17.57
C LYS A 493 10.99 29.80 -16.42
N GLY A 494 9.96 29.52 -15.60
CA GLY A 494 9.61 30.28 -14.40
C GLY A 494 10.33 29.83 -13.11
N ALA A 495 11.24 28.86 -13.17
CA ALA A 495 11.80 28.19 -11.97
C ALA A 495 12.44 29.15 -10.97
N GLU A 496 13.27 30.10 -11.43
CA GLU A 496 13.96 31.04 -10.54
C GLU A 496 12.99 31.95 -9.78
N LYS A 497 11.87 32.32 -10.41
CA LYS A 497 10.80 33.08 -9.77
C LYS A 497 10.08 32.26 -8.70
N ILE A 498 9.79 31.00 -8.99
CA ILE A 498 9.19 30.06 -8.03
C ILE A 498 10.10 29.85 -6.82
N LYS A 499 11.39 29.59 -7.05
CA LYS A 499 12.38 29.41 -5.97
C LYS A 499 12.48 30.65 -5.08
N ALA A 500 12.54 31.84 -5.69
CA ALA A 500 12.56 33.10 -4.96
C ALA A 500 11.28 33.31 -4.11
N ALA A 501 10.10 32.98 -4.67
CA ALA A 501 8.84 33.05 -3.93
C ALA A 501 8.81 32.10 -2.74
N ARG A 502 9.25 30.85 -2.93
CA ARG A 502 9.31 29.85 -1.85
C ARG A 502 10.30 30.22 -0.76
N GLN A 503 11.50 30.64 -1.12
CA GLN A 503 12.52 31.07 -0.15
C GLN A 503 12.01 32.22 0.73
N MET A 504 11.26 33.15 0.14
CA MET A 504 10.65 34.25 0.87
C MET A 504 9.60 33.76 1.88
N LEU A 505 8.75 32.80 1.49
CA LEU A 505 7.75 32.21 2.36
C LEU A 505 8.37 31.36 3.48
N GLU A 506 9.41 30.57 3.17
CA GLU A 506 10.14 29.75 4.14
C GLU A 506 10.90 30.59 5.18
N GLY A 507 11.34 31.80 4.81
CA GLY A 507 12.06 32.71 5.69
C GLY A 507 11.18 33.44 6.72
N VAL A 508 9.87 33.23 6.71
CA VAL A 508 8.92 33.97 7.56
C VAL A 508 8.01 33.01 8.32
N THR A 509 7.88 33.24 9.63
CA THR A 509 6.93 32.50 10.47
C THR A 509 5.52 33.09 10.31
N PRO A 510 4.48 32.27 10.05
CA PRO A 510 3.09 32.74 9.99
C PRO A 510 2.66 33.50 11.27
N PRO A 511 1.82 34.57 11.19
CA PRO A 511 1.18 35.13 10.00
C PRO A 511 2.18 35.72 9.00
N TYR A 512 1.98 35.41 7.72
CA TYR A 512 2.76 36.03 6.65
C TYR A 512 2.36 37.51 6.49
N PRO A 513 3.32 38.46 6.46
CA PRO A 513 3.07 39.84 6.12
C PRO A 513 2.45 40.00 4.72
N ASN A 514 1.56 40.98 4.53
CA ASN A 514 0.90 41.19 3.23
C ASN A 514 1.89 41.52 2.11
N ASP A 515 2.93 42.31 2.39
CA ASP A 515 3.98 42.63 1.42
C ASP A 515 4.75 41.38 0.96
N VAL A 516 5.00 40.43 1.87
CA VAL A 516 5.59 39.12 1.55
C VAL A 516 4.64 38.30 0.67
N LEU A 517 3.36 38.22 1.04
CA LEU A 517 2.35 37.47 0.28
C LEU A 517 2.13 38.04 -1.12
N GLU A 518 1.98 39.36 -1.24
CA GLU A 518 1.83 40.06 -2.52
C GLU A 518 3.06 39.86 -3.39
N LYS A 519 4.26 39.95 -2.81
CA LYS A 519 5.49 39.75 -3.58
C LYS A 519 5.66 38.31 -4.03
N ALA A 520 5.38 37.33 -3.17
CA ALA A 520 5.39 35.92 -3.54
C ALA A 520 4.36 35.65 -4.64
N LYS A 521 3.15 36.23 -4.54
CA LYS A 521 2.09 36.09 -5.55
C LYS A 521 2.54 36.63 -6.89
N GLN A 522 3.11 37.84 -6.92
CA GLN A 522 3.66 38.45 -8.13
C GLN A 522 4.71 37.54 -8.78
N LEU A 523 5.61 36.93 -8.00
CA LEU A 523 6.62 36.02 -8.52
C LEU A 523 6.00 34.75 -9.14
N PHE A 524 4.93 34.20 -8.56
CA PHE A 524 4.21 33.08 -9.17
C PHE A 524 3.44 33.47 -10.43
N GLU A 525 2.88 34.69 -10.51
CA GLU A 525 2.25 35.23 -11.72
C GLU A 525 3.29 35.43 -12.84
N GLU A 526 4.46 35.96 -12.51
CA GLU A 526 5.59 36.09 -13.44
C GLU A 526 6.08 34.71 -13.92
N ALA A 527 6.16 33.72 -13.02
CA ALA A 527 6.50 32.34 -13.37
C ALA A 527 5.47 31.70 -14.31
N TYR A 528 4.18 31.91 -14.02
CA TYR A 528 3.06 31.44 -14.85
C TYR A 528 3.13 32.01 -16.26
N ALA A 529 3.45 33.30 -16.40
CA ALA A 529 3.58 33.96 -17.69
C ALA A 529 4.82 33.51 -18.47
N ALA A 530 5.91 33.19 -17.77
CA ALA A 530 7.19 32.79 -18.37
C ALA A 530 7.19 31.37 -18.95
N ASP A 531 6.32 30.48 -18.48
CA ASP A 531 6.28 29.08 -18.86
C ASP A 531 4.96 28.70 -19.54
N ASP A 532 5.04 27.96 -20.64
CA ASP A 532 3.92 27.44 -21.41
C ASP A 532 3.56 26.00 -21.06
N HIS A 533 4.39 25.32 -20.26
CA HIS A 533 4.15 23.93 -19.90
C HIS A 533 2.89 23.79 -18.99
N PRO A 534 1.90 22.94 -19.35
CA PRO A 534 0.64 22.82 -18.61
C PRO A 534 0.82 22.50 -17.12
N GLN A 535 1.76 21.61 -16.79
CA GLN A 535 2.05 21.22 -15.41
C GLN A 535 2.68 22.37 -14.59
N SER A 536 3.54 23.18 -15.22
CA SER A 536 4.15 24.36 -14.59
C SER A 536 3.10 25.44 -14.30
N ARG A 537 2.20 25.67 -15.26
CA ARG A 537 1.05 26.59 -15.11
C ARG A 537 0.06 26.12 -14.06
N ALA A 538 -0.25 24.82 -14.02
CA ALA A 538 -1.13 24.24 -12.99
C ALA A 538 -0.55 24.47 -11.59
N TYR A 539 0.75 24.21 -11.42
CA TYR A 539 1.47 24.47 -10.17
C TYR A 539 1.38 25.94 -9.74
N CYS A 540 1.66 26.89 -10.65
CA CYS A 540 1.62 28.31 -10.33
C CYS A 540 0.19 28.79 -10.03
N THR A 541 -0.81 28.35 -10.79
CA THR A 541 -2.23 28.70 -10.58
C THR A 541 -2.67 28.36 -9.16
N VAL A 542 -2.29 27.17 -8.72
CA VAL A 542 -2.66 26.66 -7.40
C VAL A 542 -2.00 27.50 -6.28
N TRP A 543 -0.75 27.91 -6.44
CA TRP A 543 -0.08 28.82 -5.50
C TRP A 543 -0.66 30.22 -5.48
N ILE A 544 -0.97 30.80 -6.64
CA ILE A 544 -1.56 32.13 -6.74
C ILE A 544 -2.88 32.17 -5.96
N ARG A 545 -3.74 31.17 -6.14
CA ARG A 545 -5.02 31.06 -5.42
C ARG A 545 -4.83 30.95 -3.90
N GLU A 546 -3.85 30.17 -3.45
CA GLU A 546 -3.52 30.06 -2.02
C GLU A 546 -3.10 31.41 -1.45
N LEU A 547 -2.22 32.14 -2.16
CA LEU A 547 -1.72 33.44 -1.70
C LEU A 547 -2.81 34.51 -1.68
N GLU A 548 -3.73 34.48 -2.65
CA GLU A 548 -4.96 35.30 -2.62
C GLU A 548 -5.83 34.97 -1.41
N GLY A 549 -5.98 33.68 -1.09
CA GLY A 549 -6.69 33.23 0.10
C GLY A 549 -6.03 33.72 1.40
N LEU A 550 -4.70 33.64 1.51
CA LEU A 550 -3.96 34.13 2.68
C LEU A 550 -4.06 35.66 2.83
N LEU A 551 -4.07 36.41 1.73
CA LEU A 551 -4.31 37.85 1.76
C LEU A 551 -5.74 38.17 2.25
N ALA A 552 -6.75 37.45 1.76
CA ALA A 552 -8.13 37.57 2.23
C ALA A 552 -8.25 37.23 3.72
N PHE A 553 -7.60 36.16 4.17
CA PHE A 553 -7.52 35.79 5.58
C PHE A 553 -6.91 36.92 6.42
N ASN A 554 -5.83 37.55 5.95
CA ASN A 554 -5.21 38.66 6.64
C ASN A 554 -6.12 39.88 6.79
N ALA A 555 -6.98 40.13 5.80
CA ALA A 555 -8.02 41.15 5.81
C ALA A 555 -9.25 40.80 6.69
N GLY A 556 -9.29 39.60 7.28
CA GLY A 556 -10.44 39.11 8.04
C GLY A 556 -11.59 38.59 7.17
N GLU A 557 -11.36 38.47 5.87
CA GLU A 557 -12.29 37.89 4.91
C GLU A 557 -12.19 36.36 4.88
N TRP A 558 -13.18 35.73 4.24
CA TRP A 558 -13.18 34.29 4.04
C TRP A 558 -12.15 33.87 2.99
N CYS A 559 -11.21 33.04 3.40
CA CYS A 559 -10.28 32.30 2.54
C CYS A 559 -10.91 30.95 2.14
N PRO A 560 -11.29 30.75 0.87
CA PRO A 560 -11.76 29.45 0.40
C PRO A 560 -10.58 28.49 0.18
N LEU A 561 -10.63 27.32 0.82
CA LEU A 561 -9.64 26.25 0.65
C LEU A 561 -10.13 25.30 -0.45
N ARG A 562 -9.67 25.55 -1.68
CA ARG A 562 -10.11 24.80 -2.88
C ARG A 562 -9.34 23.49 -3.06
N PHE A 563 -9.98 22.53 -3.72
CA PHE A 563 -9.35 21.29 -4.17
C PHE A 563 -8.88 21.39 -5.62
N ASP A 564 -7.91 20.57 -5.96
CA ASP A 564 -7.42 20.34 -7.32
C ASP A 564 -7.23 18.82 -7.52
N PRO A 565 -7.21 18.31 -8.77
CA PRO A 565 -7.07 16.88 -9.03
C PRO A 565 -5.87 16.21 -8.34
N GLY A 566 -4.78 16.94 -8.10
CA GLY A 566 -3.58 16.43 -7.44
C GLY A 566 -3.56 16.65 -5.92
N PHE A 567 -4.57 17.30 -5.36
CA PHE A 567 -4.59 17.76 -3.97
C PHE A 567 -3.32 18.54 -3.62
N THR A 568 -2.81 19.36 -4.55
CA THR A 568 -1.49 19.99 -4.52
C THR A 568 -1.26 20.86 -3.28
N ARG A 569 -2.31 21.50 -2.74
CA ARG A 569 -2.27 22.31 -1.49
C ARG A 569 -2.75 21.60 -0.26
N TRP A 570 -2.98 20.31 -0.38
CA TRP A 570 -3.46 19.47 0.70
C TRP A 570 -2.44 18.37 0.97
N LEU A 571 -2.32 17.99 2.24
CA LEU A 571 -1.58 16.83 2.68
C LEU A 571 -2.59 15.75 3.06
N ILE A 572 -2.54 14.62 2.35
CA ILE A 572 -3.36 13.45 2.67
C ILE A 572 -2.69 12.70 3.82
N ILE A 573 -3.28 12.75 5.00
CA ILE A 573 -2.74 12.06 6.19
C ILE A 573 -3.30 10.63 6.28
N GLY A 574 -4.50 10.40 5.75
CA GLY A 574 -5.08 9.06 5.64
C GLY A 574 -6.41 9.05 4.90
N GLY A 575 -6.83 7.86 4.48
CA GLY A 575 -8.00 7.64 3.63
C GLY A 575 -7.70 7.73 2.14
N VAL A 576 -8.65 7.31 1.31
CA VAL A 576 -8.57 7.47 -0.16
C VAL A 576 -9.39 8.70 -0.54
N TRP A 577 -8.71 9.77 -0.97
CA TRP A 577 -9.32 11.02 -1.38
C TRP A 577 -9.38 11.13 -2.90
N THR A 578 -10.53 11.56 -3.41
CA THR A 578 -10.78 11.74 -4.84
C THR A 578 -11.39 13.12 -5.08
N TYR A 579 -10.92 13.80 -6.12
CA TYR A 579 -11.39 15.11 -6.53
C TYR A 579 -12.72 14.97 -7.29
N GLU A 580 -13.75 15.73 -6.87
CA GLU A 580 -15.03 15.83 -7.60
C GLU A 580 -15.09 17.18 -8.34
N ASP A 581 -14.83 18.28 -7.63
CA ASP A 581 -14.71 19.63 -8.18
C ASP A 581 -13.88 20.54 -7.25
N GLU A 582 -13.69 21.82 -7.61
CA GLU A 582 -12.84 22.73 -6.84
C GLU A 582 -13.33 23.03 -5.41
N ASN A 583 -14.58 22.73 -5.09
CA ASN A 583 -15.16 22.90 -3.76
C ASN A 583 -15.50 21.57 -3.10
N THR A 584 -15.38 20.43 -3.80
CA THR A 584 -15.81 19.12 -3.31
C THR A 584 -14.72 18.06 -3.44
N ALA A 585 -14.40 17.42 -2.32
CA ALA A 585 -13.59 16.21 -2.27
C ALA A 585 -14.41 15.04 -1.69
N VAL A 586 -14.24 13.85 -2.27
CA VAL A 586 -14.89 12.62 -1.80
C VAL A 586 -13.84 11.78 -1.12
N VAL A 587 -14.13 11.32 0.10
CA VAL A 587 -13.26 10.43 0.85
C VAL A 587 -13.92 9.09 1.12
N ARG A 588 -13.11 8.03 1.00
CA ARG A 588 -13.48 6.65 1.32
C ARG A 588 -12.55 6.09 2.40
N ALA A 589 -13.08 5.15 3.17
CA ALA A 589 -12.30 4.42 4.15
C ALA A 589 -11.08 3.77 3.50
N ASN A 590 -9.94 3.80 4.19
CA ASN A 590 -8.79 2.97 3.85
C ASN A 590 -8.45 2.10 5.06
N PRO A 591 -8.65 0.77 5.01
CA PRO A 591 -8.45 -0.07 6.18
C PRO A 591 -6.99 -0.16 6.66
N SER A 592 -6.01 0.17 5.81
CA SER A 592 -4.60 0.29 6.24
C SER A 592 -4.31 1.54 7.07
N TYR A 593 -5.18 2.55 6.99
CA TYR A 593 -4.99 3.80 7.72
C TYR A 593 -6.11 3.99 8.74
N PRO A 594 -5.80 4.17 10.03
CA PRO A 594 -6.82 4.34 11.07
C PRO A 594 -7.58 5.68 10.98
N ARG A 595 -7.18 6.58 10.06
CA ARG A 595 -7.70 7.94 9.91
C ARG A 595 -8.05 8.23 8.45
N THR A 596 -9.06 9.07 8.27
CA THR A 596 -9.54 9.50 6.95
C THR A 596 -9.57 11.03 6.93
N VAL A 597 -8.38 11.65 6.99
CA VAL A 597 -8.23 13.10 7.18
C VAL A 597 -7.24 13.71 6.19
N ILE A 598 -7.50 14.97 5.85
CA ILE A 598 -6.68 15.78 4.96
C ILE A 598 -6.37 17.12 5.65
N ARG A 599 -5.18 17.67 5.38
CA ARG A 599 -4.67 18.89 6.02
C ARG A 599 -4.35 19.96 4.97
N PRO A 600 -4.80 21.21 5.13
CA PRO A 600 -4.28 22.32 4.34
C PRO A 600 -2.78 22.49 4.57
N ARG A 601 -1.99 22.67 3.50
CA ARG A 601 -0.54 22.89 3.62
C ARG A 601 -0.21 24.30 4.11
N ALA A 602 -1.10 25.25 3.87
CA ALA A 602 -1.00 26.57 4.49
C ALA A 602 -1.25 26.47 6.01
N SER A 603 -0.58 27.36 6.74
CA SER A 603 -0.76 27.52 8.18
C SER A 603 -1.54 28.79 8.44
N PHE A 604 -2.53 28.70 9.33
CA PHE A 604 -3.41 29.82 9.67
C PHE A 604 -3.22 30.16 11.14
N PRO A 605 -2.77 31.38 11.48
CA PRO A 605 -2.64 31.77 12.88
C PRO A 605 -4.02 31.97 13.51
N TRP A 606 -4.16 31.50 14.74
CA TRP A 606 -5.34 31.74 15.57
C TRP A 606 -5.37 33.21 16.03
N PRO A 607 -6.55 33.74 16.42
CA PRO A 607 -7.87 33.11 16.42
C PRO A 607 -8.50 33.00 15.02
N LEU A 608 -9.17 31.86 14.75
CA LEU A 608 -9.80 31.62 13.45
C LEU A 608 -11.16 30.92 13.58
N GLU A 609 -11.93 31.05 12.50
CA GLU A 609 -13.20 30.37 12.27
C GLU A 609 -13.08 29.55 10.99
N VAL A 610 -13.47 28.28 11.04
CA VAL A 610 -13.52 27.36 9.90
C VAL A 610 -14.96 26.96 9.64
N GLU A 611 -15.36 26.98 8.37
CA GLU A 611 -16.64 26.45 7.91
C GLU A 611 -16.44 25.43 6.81
N PHE A 612 -17.28 24.40 6.81
CA PHE A 612 -17.32 23.38 5.77
C PHE A 612 -18.64 22.60 5.85
N ASP A 613 -19.03 21.99 4.73
CA ASP A 613 -20.16 21.06 4.71
C ASP A 613 -19.64 19.63 4.62
N ILE A 614 -20.31 18.73 5.33
CA ILE A 614 -20.07 17.29 5.23
C ILE A 614 -21.35 16.59 4.81
N GLN A 615 -21.26 15.85 3.71
CA GLN A 615 -22.32 14.94 3.27
C GLN A 615 -21.89 13.50 3.54
N THR A 616 -22.78 12.69 4.12
CA THR A 616 -22.47 11.31 4.49
C THR A 616 -23.40 10.33 3.80
N HIS A 617 -22.94 9.08 3.67
CA HIS A 617 -23.79 7.97 3.26
C HIS A 617 -24.64 7.47 4.43
N GLU A 618 -25.83 6.92 4.13
CA GLU A 618 -26.86 6.47 5.10
C GLU A 618 -26.39 5.36 6.07
N HIS A 619 -25.17 4.83 5.92
CA HIS A 619 -24.63 3.71 6.70
C HIS A 619 -23.35 4.05 7.48
N ASN A 620 -22.93 5.33 7.51
CA ASN A 620 -21.79 5.74 8.33
C ASN A 620 -22.25 5.83 9.79
N HIS A 621 -22.09 4.78 10.59
CA HIS A 621 -22.32 4.81 12.04
C HIS A 621 -20.98 4.86 12.80
N GLY A 622 -20.88 5.66 13.87
CA GLY A 622 -19.71 5.70 14.76
C GLY A 622 -18.49 6.43 14.22
N VAL A 623 -18.68 7.34 13.26
CA VAL A 623 -17.61 8.09 12.59
C VAL A 623 -17.66 9.53 13.06
N PHE A 624 -16.62 10.01 13.75
CA PHE A 624 -16.44 11.43 14.03
C PHE A 624 -16.07 12.14 12.73
N LEU A 625 -16.81 13.18 12.38
CA LEU A 625 -16.61 14.01 11.20
C LEU A 625 -16.45 15.44 11.67
N GLY A 626 -15.31 16.04 11.40
CA GLY A 626 -15.04 17.38 11.88
C GLY A 626 -13.59 17.78 11.75
N LEU A 627 -13.19 18.62 12.69
CA LEU A 627 -11.91 19.28 12.73
C LEU A 627 -11.06 18.70 13.87
N ALA A 628 -9.86 18.23 13.55
CA ALA A 628 -8.88 17.81 14.54
C ALA A 628 -7.73 18.83 14.60
N VAL A 629 -7.43 19.28 15.82
CA VAL A 629 -6.40 20.30 16.09
C VAL A 629 -5.29 19.65 16.92
N PRO A 630 -4.08 19.50 16.37
CA PRO A 630 -2.92 19.12 17.15
C PRO A 630 -2.62 20.18 18.20
N ARG A 631 -2.21 19.77 19.41
CA ARG A 631 -1.72 20.68 20.45
C ARG A 631 -0.26 21.05 20.24
N GLU A 632 0.12 22.27 20.57
CA GLU A 632 1.52 22.64 20.75
C GLU A 632 2.06 22.09 22.07
N LEU A 633 2.61 20.88 22.04
CA LEU A 633 3.52 20.37 23.06
C LEU A 633 4.69 19.68 22.36
N ASN A 634 5.89 19.80 22.94
CA ASN A 634 7.12 19.08 22.57
C ASN A 634 7.02 17.54 22.74
N GLU A 635 5.81 16.97 22.65
CA GLU A 635 5.56 15.54 22.74
C GLU A 635 4.92 15.08 21.43
N GLU A 636 5.66 14.18 20.78
CA GLU A 636 5.30 13.18 19.76
C GLU A 636 3.82 13.12 19.36
N PHE A 637 3.57 13.01 18.05
CA PHE A 637 2.27 12.74 17.43
C PHE A 637 1.55 11.52 18.07
N ALA A 638 0.89 11.72 19.20
CA ALA A 638 0.11 10.70 19.91
C ALA A 638 -1.38 10.91 19.60
N PRO A 639 -2.09 9.91 19.01
CA PRO A 639 -3.49 10.00 18.57
C PRO A 639 -4.51 10.45 19.63
N THR A 640 -4.15 10.44 20.91
CA THR A 640 -5.00 10.78 22.06
C THR A 640 -4.82 12.22 22.56
N ASN A 641 -3.93 13.00 21.94
CA ASN A 641 -3.61 14.36 22.39
C ASN A 641 -4.24 15.48 21.53
N ASP A 642 -4.84 15.15 20.38
CA ASP A 642 -5.52 16.14 19.53
C ASP A 642 -6.84 16.58 20.15
N ASP A 643 -7.13 17.87 20.08
CA ASP A 643 -8.48 18.37 20.34
C ASP A 643 -9.35 18.11 19.11
N ARG A 644 -10.56 17.62 19.32
CA ARG A 644 -11.46 17.12 18.27
C ARG A 644 -12.79 17.83 18.38
N LEU A 645 -13.19 18.55 17.33
CA LEU A 645 -14.48 19.24 17.26
C LEU A 645 -15.26 18.71 16.07
N GLY A 646 -16.32 17.96 16.33
CA GLY A 646 -17.04 17.30 15.27
C GLY A 646 -18.21 16.47 15.76
N VAL A 647 -18.71 15.67 14.85
CA VAL A 647 -20.00 15.02 14.95
C VAL A 647 -19.80 13.51 14.80
N ALA A 648 -20.32 12.70 15.71
CA ALA A 648 -20.31 11.24 15.59
C ALA A 648 -21.70 10.70 15.19
N LEU A 649 -21.77 10.07 14.04
CA LEU A 649 -23.03 9.55 13.50
C LEU A 649 -23.57 8.33 14.31
N PRO A 650 -24.90 8.08 14.35
CA PRO A 650 -25.95 8.82 13.63
C PRO A 650 -26.51 10.04 14.36
N ASP A 651 -26.35 10.16 15.69
CA ASP A 651 -27.11 11.14 16.48
C ASP A 651 -26.29 11.81 17.62
N GLU A 652 -24.95 11.72 17.60
CA GLU A 652 -24.11 12.25 18.68
C GLU A 652 -23.15 13.35 18.17
N ILE A 653 -22.87 14.33 19.01
CA ILE A 653 -21.77 15.28 18.83
C ILE A 653 -20.67 14.90 19.79
N TRP A 654 -19.45 14.78 19.27
CA TRP A 654 -18.28 14.44 20.04
C TRP A 654 -17.31 15.60 19.99
N VAL A 655 -17.15 16.28 21.13
CA VAL A 655 -16.15 17.35 21.29
C VAL A 655 -15.15 16.93 22.34
N THR A 656 -13.87 16.90 21.98
CA THR A 656 -12.76 16.76 22.93
C THR A 656 -11.97 18.05 22.92
N VAL A 657 -12.08 18.84 23.98
CA VAL A 657 -11.27 20.04 24.20
C VAL A 657 -10.65 19.90 25.58
N GLY A 658 -9.36 20.19 25.75
CA GLY A 658 -8.75 20.05 27.08
C GLY A 658 -8.40 18.61 27.47
N LYS A 659 -8.45 17.63 26.55
CA LYS A 659 -8.57 16.18 26.86
C LYS A 659 -9.87 15.81 27.59
N LYS A 660 -10.87 16.69 27.59
CA LYS A 660 -12.18 16.45 28.20
C LYS A 660 -13.20 16.12 27.10
N PRO A 661 -13.73 14.88 27.04
CA PRO A 661 -14.77 14.55 26.09
C PRO A 661 -16.13 15.12 26.55
N ILE A 662 -16.88 15.65 25.60
CA ILE A 662 -18.26 16.12 25.73
C ILE A 662 -19.06 15.38 24.65
N CYS A 663 -20.11 14.68 25.07
CA CYS A 663 -21.05 13.99 24.16
C CYS A 663 -22.45 14.60 24.29
N LEU A 664 -23.06 15.02 23.19
CA LEU A 664 -24.41 15.61 23.17
C LEU A 664 -25.25 14.98 22.06
N PRO A 665 -26.57 14.77 22.26
CA PRO A 665 -27.46 14.35 21.18
C PRO A 665 -27.58 15.44 20.12
N SER A 666 -27.63 15.07 18.84
CA SER A 666 -27.79 16.02 17.73
C SER A 666 -28.63 15.43 16.59
N PRO A 667 -29.62 16.17 16.06
CA PRO A 667 -30.34 15.76 14.87
C PRO A 667 -29.45 16.01 13.65
N LEU A 668 -28.76 14.96 13.20
CA LEU A 668 -27.89 15.05 12.03
C LEU A 668 -28.68 14.82 10.75
N PHE A 669 -28.40 15.66 9.75
CA PHE A 669 -28.95 15.48 8.40
C PHE A 669 -27.96 14.74 7.52
N ARG A 670 -28.38 14.36 6.31
CA ARG A 670 -27.48 13.79 5.29
C ARG A 670 -26.38 14.77 4.87
N LEU A 671 -26.66 16.07 4.94
CA LEU A 671 -25.74 17.16 4.68
C LEU A 671 -25.74 18.06 5.91
N ASN A 672 -24.59 18.25 6.54
CA ASN A 672 -24.46 19.11 7.70
C ASN A 672 -23.47 20.24 7.39
N HIS A 673 -23.83 21.44 7.80
CA HIS A 673 -22.95 22.59 7.80
C HIS A 673 -22.30 22.73 9.17
N LEU A 674 -20.97 22.70 9.23
CA LEU A 674 -20.21 22.84 10.47
C LEU A 674 -19.47 24.18 10.46
N LYS A 675 -19.52 24.87 11.61
CA LYS A 675 -18.71 26.07 11.88
C LYS A 675 -17.97 25.88 13.19
N VAL A 676 -16.65 25.99 13.14
CA VAL A 676 -15.75 25.78 14.27
C VAL A 676 -14.99 27.08 14.54
N GLN A 677 -15.11 27.62 15.75
CA GLN A 677 -14.38 28.82 16.19
C GLN A 677 -13.35 28.42 17.23
N LEU A 678 -12.12 28.92 17.08
CA LEU A 678 -11.00 28.52 17.90
C LEU A 678 -10.13 29.74 18.23
N ALA A 679 -9.84 29.91 19.52
CA ALA A 679 -8.95 30.93 20.04
C ALA A 679 -8.30 30.43 21.34
N ASP A 680 -7.30 31.15 21.83
CA ASP A 680 -6.72 30.85 23.13
C ASP A 680 -7.79 30.85 24.23
N GLY A 681 -7.91 29.71 24.89
CA GLY A 681 -8.89 29.47 25.92
C GLY A 681 -10.35 29.39 25.49
N TYR A 682 -10.63 29.33 24.18
CA TYR A 682 -11.98 29.31 23.63
C TYR A 682 -12.12 28.36 22.44
N ALA A 683 -13.16 27.53 22.47
CA ALA A 683 -13.57 26.75 21.32
C ALA A 683 -15.10 26.71 21.23
N ALA A 684 -15.66 26.82 20.02
CA ALA A 684 -17.08 26.63 19.79
C ALA A 684 -17.36 25.82 18.53
N LEU A 685 -18.36 24.95 18.60
CA LEU A 685 -18.87 24.14 17.50
C LEU A 685 -20.34 24.49 17.25
N TRP A 686 -20.62 24.92 16.03
CA TRP A 686 -21.97 25.09 15.52
C TRP A 686 -22.27 24.02 14.47
N VAL A 687 -23.47 23.47 14.51
CA VAL A 687 -23.96 22.49 13.54
C VAL A 687 -25.30 22.99 13.01
N ASN A 688 -25.42 23.14 11.70
CA ASN A 688 -26.63 23.59 11.01
C ASN A 688 -27.21 24.90 11.59
N GLY A 689 -26.32 25.84 11.96
CA GLY A 689 -26.70 27.13 12.54
C GLY A 689 -27.02 27.12 14.03
N THR A 690 -26.97 25.96 14.70
CA THR A 690 -27.19 25.84 16.15
C THR A 690 -25.85 25.75 16.88
N LEU A 691 -25.67 26.52 17.96
CA LEU A 691 -24.51 26.39 18.85
C LEU A 691 -24.66 25.10 19.65
N MET A 692 -23.78 24.14 19.41
CA MET A 692 -23.85 22.83 20.04
C MET A 692 -22.94 22.76 21.26
N VAL A 693 -21.72 23.29 21.14
CA VAL A 693 -20.73 23.28 22.22
C VAL A 693 -20.00 24.61 22.26
N GLU A 694 -19.81 25.14 23.48
CA GLU A 694 -18.90 26.23 23.77
C GLU A 694 -18.00 25.78 24.95
N VAL A 695 -16.69 25.86 24.77
CA VAL A 695 -15.69 25.52 25.79
C VAL A 695 -14.88 26.77 26.09
N ARG A 696 -14.78 27.08 27.39
CA ARG A 696 -13.89 28.10 27.93
C ARG A 696 -12.93 27.45 28.91
N ASP A 697 -11.72 27.13 28.45
CA ASP A 697 -10.68 26.51 29.26
C ASP A 697 -9.39 27.34 29.13
N PRO A 698 -8.94 28.06 30.16
CA PRO A 698 -7.77 28.95 30.06
C PRO A 698 -6.47 28.23 29.71
N ASN A 699 -6.43 26.89 29.75
CA ASN A 699 -5.28 26.07 29.35
C ASN A 699 -5.37 25.55 27.90
N PHE A 700 -6.48 25.79 27.19
CA PHE A 700 -6.62 25.40 25.80
C PHE A 700 -5.77 26.31 24.90
N ARG A 701 -4.85 25.69 24.14
CA ARG A 701 -3.93 26.33 23.18
C ARG A 701 -3.94 25.50 21.88
N PRO A 702 -4.75 25.87 20.88
CA PRO A 702 -4.79 25.16 19.61
C PRO A 702 -3.49 25.38 18.81
N GLY A 703 -2.89 24.34 18.23
CA GLY A 703 -1.71 24.47 17.36
C GLY A 703 -2.07 24.95 15.95
N PRO A 704 -1.16 25.56 15.15
CA PRO A 704 -1.44 26.36 13.93
C PRO A 704 -1.95 25.58 12.70
N LYS A 705 -2.19 24.28 12.85
CA LYS A 705 -2.62 23.38 11.78
C LYS A 705 -3.92 22.71 12.21
N PHE A 706 -4.76 22.36 11.25
CA PHE A 706 -5.94 21.56 11.50
C PHE A 706 -6.12 20.52 10.40
N ASP A 707 -6.74 19.41 10.77
CA ASP A 707 -7.11 18.34 9.86
C ASP A 707 -8.63 18.34 9.73
N VAL A 708 -9.12 18.14 8.51
CA VAL A 708 -10.56 17.99 8.24
C VAL A 708 -10.81 16.58 7.73
N GLY A 709 -11.86 15.94 8.24
CA GLY A 709 -12.27 14.62 7.76
C GLY A 709 -12.88 13.76 8.86
N ALA A 710 -12.61 12.46 8.77
CA ALA A 710 -13.24 11.43 9.60
C ALA A 710 -12.25 10.71 10.55
N LEU A 711 -12.63 10.57 11.83
CA LEU A 711 -11.89 9.88 12.90
C LEU A 711 -12.85 9.04 13.77
N PRO A 712 -12.49 7.88 14.33
CA PRO A 712 -11.64 6.89 13.68
C PRO A 712 -12.26 6.42 12.35
N GLN A 713 -11.57 5.54 11.61
CA GLN A 713 -12.02 4.88 10.37
C GLN A 713 -13.54 4.93 10.12
N LEU A 714 -13.92 5.36 8.91
CA LEU A 714 -15.22 4.98 8.32
C LEU A 714 -15.34 3.45 8.42
N PHE A 715 -16.19 2.93 9.33
CA PHE A 715 -16.21 1.50 9.65
C PHE A 715 -16.61 0.63 8.43
N GLU A 716 -15.89 -0.48 8.29
CA GLU A 716 -15.88 -1.48 7.21
C GLU A 716 -17.20 -2.17 6.86
N ARG A 717 -18.34 -1.86 7.49
CA ARG A 717 -19.54 -2.70 7.29
C ARG A 717 -20.28 -2.49 5.98
N SER A 718 -19.87 -1.54 5.14
CA SER A 718 -20.37 -1.49 3.78
C SER A 718 -19.34 -0.93 2.82
N GLU A 719 -19.14 -1.60 1.69
CA GLU A 719 -18.47 -1.16 0.45
C GLU A 719 -19.01 0.19 -0.11
N LYS A 720 -19.91 0.87 0.63
CA LYS A 720 -20.64 2.09 0.27
C LYS A 720 -20.34 3.28 1.19
N GLY A 721 -19.51 3.13 2.23
CA GLY A 721 -19.17 4.21 3.16
C GLY A 721 -18.30 5.30 2.51
N TRP A 722 -18.90 6.42 2.15
CA TRP A 722 -18.19 7.63 1.69
C TRP A 722 -18.64 8.86 2.46
N ALA A 723 -17.79 9.89 2.47
CA ALA A 723 -18.16 11.24 2.87
C ALA A 723 -17.70 12.24 1.80
N ARG A 724 -18.50 13.27 1.55
CA ARG A 724 -18.07 14.45 0.77
C ARG A 724 -17.75 15.57 1.74
N LEU A 725 -16.57 16.14 1.58
CA LEU A 725 -16.18 17.40 2.20
C LEU A 725 -16.38 18.52 1.18
N ARG A 726 -17.11 19.57 1.55
CA ARG A 726 -17.46 20.67 0.67
C ARG A 726 -17.19 22.03 1.28
N ASN A 727 -16.93 23.02 0.41
CA ASN A 727 -16.94 24.45 0.75
C ASN A 727 -16.07 24.80 1.95
N VAL A 728 -14.89 24.17 2.08
CA VAL A 728 -13.99 24.43 3.21
C VAL A 728 -13.48 25.87 3.11
N ARG A 729 -13.67 26.66 4.14
CA ARG A 729 -13.21 28.04 4.22
C ARG A 729 -12.79 28.43 5.61
N VAL A 730 -11.87 29.39 5.70
CA VAL A 730 -11.28 29.84 6.97
C VAL A 730 -11.16 31.36 6.99
N ARG A 731 -11.34 31.99 8.16
CA ARG A 731 -11.12 33.44 8.36
C ARG A 731 -10.60 33.74 9.76
N LYS A 732 -10.08 34.94 9.96
CA LYS A 732 -9.82 35.45 11.32
C LYS A 732 -11.12 35.59 12.10
N PHE A 733 -11.05 35.31 13.39
CA PHE A 733 -12.18 35.35 14.30
C PHE A 733 -11.84 36.21 15.51
N GLU A 734 -12.71 37.14 15.89
CA GLU A 734 -12.56 37.85 17.16
C GLU A 734 -13.35 37.11 18.24
N PRO A 735 -12.68 36.54 19.27
CA PRO A 735 -13.38 35.80 20.31
C PRO A 735 -14.27 36.72 21.14
N PRO A 736 -15.50 36.29 21.48
CA PRO A 736 -16.41 37.08 22.30
C PRO A 736 -15.81 37.34 23.67
N LYS A 737 -15.95 38.58 24.17
CA LYS A 737 -15.43 38.95 25.50
C LYS A 737 -16.08 38.09 26.58
N PRO A 738 -15.37 37.82 27.70
CA PRO A 738 -15.96 37.10 28.82
C PRO A 738 -17.26 37.79 29.29
N GLY A 739 -18.41 37.12 29.09
CA GLY A 739 -19.73 37.61 29.53
C GLY A 739 -20.67 38.20 28.44
N GLU A 740 -20.26 38.28 27.16
CA GLU A 740 -21.04 38.98 26.12
C GLU A 740 -21.99 38.10 25.26
N VAL A 741 -22.09 36.78 25.44
CA VAL A 741 -22.98 35.92 24.60
C VAL A 741 -23.79 34.93 25.44
N ALA A 742 -25.00 34.65 24.95
CA ALA A 742 -26.09 33.89 25.57
C ALA A 742 -25.64 32.54 26.15
N ARG A 743 -26.19 32.20 27.33
CA ARG A 743 -26.06 30.90 27.98
C ARG A 743 -26.38 29.76 26.99
N ALA A 744 -25.35 29.08 26.48
CA ALA A 744 -25.49 27.66 26.18
C ALA A 744 -25.86 26.95 27.50
N GLN A 745 -26.62 25.85 27.43
CA GLN A 745 -27.01 25.09 28.63
C GLN A 745 -25.79 24.89 29.54
N ASP A 746 -25.87 25.38 30.77
CA ASP A 746 -24.93 25.03 31.83
C ASP A 746 -25.03 23.51 32.01
N ILE A 747 -24.16 22.75 31.32
CA ILE A 747 -24.00 21.32 31.59
C ILE A 747 -23.10 21.20 32.82
N GLY A 748 -23.61 21.69 33.93
CA GLY A 748 -23.21 21.27 35.26
C GLY A 748 -23.81 19.90 35.50
N GLN A 749 -22.93 18.93 35.75
CA GLN A 749 -23.21 17.61 36.32
C GLN A 749 -24.01 16.65 35.40
N ALA A 750 -23.27 15.72 34.81
CA ALA A 750 -23.83 14.45 34.34
C ALA A 750 -24.51 13.70 35.50
N PRO A 751 -25.60 12.95 35.27
CA PRO A 751 -25.88 11.76 36.08
C PRO A 751 -24.84 10.66 35.86
#